data_AF-A0A8H5N000-F1
#
_entry.id   AF-A0A8H5N000-F1
#
_cell.length_a   1.000
_cell.length_b   1.000
_cell.length_c   1.000
_cell.angle_alpha   90.00
_cell.angle_beta   90.00
_cell.angle_gamma   90.00
#
_symmetry.space_group_name_H-M   'P 1'
#
loop_
_entity.id
_entity.type
_entity.pdbx_description
1 polymer ?
#
loop_
_entity_poly.entity_id
_entity_poly.type
_entity_poly.pdbx_seq_one_letter_code
_entity_poly.pdbx_strand_id
1 'polypeptide(L)'
;MSLHEQHSIPTDAEQEIRAKVEQVLKGTTFASSSLRKLSGGTANFMYHATLENPSGQDRYQNGVVIKQGEGYVALHPAFKIATSRCAIEYESLVHLAGLPPTETPSCRISTPETYYFNQDSNTQVQEYLSEALSLKDYALKYYAAPTPPTLKEQCEHLGHGLGSWLRAFHGWSQEPKQAALRETFAGNKEMQGLKNMINYQQLLQVVDRHPEILGDARDVLQGVSDLAAGELADESALYPIHGDFWTGNILLPDTPLEKGTHTPIRIVDWEMVQVGVRPLDLGQAIAELWQLKLYKDIAAGEWLIQAFADGYGAMSDDFAYRTVIHVGVHLICFGSQTPGWGDAEQQKDVVRIGKEIIMPSPDTSRPCKRCKAEDAAFLLRTDPTCHDCYIQYVAYKLNKRLGALHKDTRSSKKLTTRRYLAGLSFGPSSSVLAQLLSEQARHHSENKASSPFEPVIIHIDTELSPIEGKSPAQKLLEEFRRVLPNAIFECVPLKDVLSVKSIDWSTLPLGAVTSDDDSNARLERLFNALPTLTSRKDLLRQLIRHLLLQKAQEHSCSALLLGHSTTALAALTLSEVANGRGFAVPLQVADGMTTVCTYEAVEGAAAQETSRLEFPVYYPLREIFRNELVQYIDFVPSLKEVVPVNQVGAKAGNSVVSHKGLSIEEVMTRYFDSVEEGYAGIVANVVRTTTKLDRVPGKSFCGSCGMSLDAEGDSRWAGEIGDDAGDGPGATGAGRLCYGCKRSIHG
;
A
#
# COMPACT_ATOMS: atom_id res chain seq x y z
N MET A 1 -18.09 -9.70 21.61
CA MET A 1 -19.23 -10.10 22.49
C MET A 1 -20.12 -11.04 21.68
N SER A 2 -20.43 -12.24 22.19
CA SER A 2 -21.22 -13.25 21.46
C SER A 2 -22.66 -12.77 21.27
N LEU A 3 -23.04 -12.41 20.04
CA LEU A 3 -24.42 -12.18 19.59
C LEU A 3 -25.19 -13.51 19.41
N HIS A 4 -24.77 -14.62 20.04
CA HIS A 4 -25.23 -15.96 19.66
C HIS A 4 -25.58 -16.89 20.84
N GLU A 5 -25.62 -16.41 22.09
CA GLU A 5 -26.27 -17.15 23.17
C GLU A 5 -27.79 -17.04 23.00
N GLN A 6 -28.42 -18.06 22.42
CA GLN A 6 -29.88 -18.18 22.27
C GLN A 6 -30.57 -18.09 23.63
N HIS A 7 -30.88 -16.88 24.06
CA HIS A 7 -31.84 -16.63 25.13
C HIS A 7 -33.21 -16.72 24.48
N SER A 8 -34.03 -17.69 24.89
CA SER A 8 -35.42 -17.78 24.44
C SER A 8 -36.13 -16.48 24.81
N ILE A 9 -36.73 -15.82 23.81
CA ILE A 9 -37.58 -14.64 24.01
C ILE A 9 -38.67 -15.05 25.00
N PRO A 10 -38.91 -14.29 26.09
CA PRO A 10 -40.02 -14.58 26.99
C PRO A 10 -41.32 -14.64 26.20
N THR A 11 -42.10 -15.72 26.37
CA THR A 11 -43.32 -15.97 25.60
C THR A 11 -44.31 -14.80 25.66
N ASP A 12 -44.34 -14.07 26.78
CA ASP A 12 -45.17 -12.88 26.98
C ASP A 12 -44.81 -11.74 26.03
N ALA A 13 -43.51 -11.50 25.79
CA ALA A 13 -43.05 -10.44 24.89
C ALA A 13 -43.40 -10.76 23.42
N GLU A 14 -43.32 -12.03 23.02
CA GLU A 14 -43.71 -12.45 21.66
C GLU A 14 -45.21 -12.28 21.42
N GLN A 15 -46.03 -12.56 22.43
CA GLN A 15 -47.48 -12.34 22.37
C GLN A 15 -47.83 -10.85 22.33
N GLU A 16 -47.14 -10.01 23.11
CA GLU A 16 -47.32 -8.57 23.11
C GLU A 16 -47.00 -7.96 21.74
N ILE A 17 -45.85 -8.32 21.16
CA ILE A 17 -45.46 -7.85 19.83
C ILE A 17 -46.44 -8.32 18.75
N ARG A 18 -46.90 -9.58 18.83
CA ARG A 18 -47.92 -10.08 17.92
C ARG A 18 -49.22 -9.28 18.02
N ALA A 19 -49.70 -9.03 19.23
CA ALA A 19 -50.92 -8.24 19.46
C ALA A 19 -50.77 -6.79 18.95
N LYS A 20 -49.61 -6.18 19.15
CA LYS A 20 -49.25 -4.87 18.60
C LYS A 20 -49.34 -4.86 17.07
N VAL A 21 -48.77 -5.88 16.41
CA VAL A 21 -48.84 -6.01 14.94
C VAL A 21 -50.29 -6.17 14.48
N GLU A 22 -51.07 -7.06 15.09
CA GLU A 22 -52.49 -7.27 14.75
C GLU A 22 -53.29 -5.97 14.89
N GLN A 23 -53.03 -5.19 15.95
CA GLN A 23 -53.66 -3.89 16.17
C GLN A 23 -53.27 -2.85 15.10
N VAL A 24 -52.00 -2.78 14.70
CA VAL A 24 -51.52 -1.84 13.68
C VAL A 24 -52.09 -2.16 12.30
N LEU A 25 -52.22 -3.46 11.97
CA LEU A 25 -52.75 -3.89 10.67
C LEU A 25 -54.29 -3.79 10.60
N LYS A 26 -54.97 -3.77 11.75
CA LYS A 26 -56.43 -3.66 11.83
C LYS A 26 -56.93 -2.38 11.15
N GLY A 27 -57.89 -2.53 10.25
CA GLY A 27 -58.47 -1.40 9.50
C GLY A 27 -57.63 -0.95 8.30
N THR A 28 -56.48 -1.59 8.04
CA THR A 28 -55.75 -1.45 6.78
C THR A 28 -56.14 -2.57 5.81
N THR A 29 -55.75 -2.46 4.53
CA THR A 29 -55.89 -3.54 3.55
C THR A 29 -55.10 -4.81 3.92
N PHE A 30 -54.15 -4.69 4.87
CA PHE A 30 -53.31 -5.79 5.35
C PHE A 30 -53.81 -6.40 6.66
N ALA A 31 -55.07 -6.16 7.04
CA ALA A 31 -55.70 -6.84 8.17
C ALA A 31 -55.55 -8.36 8.03
N SER A 32 -54.96 -8.99 9.05
CA SER A 32 -54.53 -10.39 9.00
C SER A 32 -55.53 -11.31 9.71
N SER A 33 -55.94 -12.40 9.06
CA SER A 33 -56.69 -13.49 9.67
C SER A 33 -55.80 -14.39 10.52
N SER A 34 -54.50 -14.48 10.20
CA SER A 34 -53.51 -15.16 11.02
C SER A 34 -52.11 -14.59 10.81
N LEU A 35 -51.30 -14.66 11.87
CA LEU A 35 -49.86 -14.37 11.85
C LEU A 35 -49.08 -15.61 12.25
N ARG A 36 -48.22 -16.09 11.34
CA ARG A 36 -47.26 -17.17 11.60
C ARG A 36 -45.87 -16.58 11.71
N LYS A 37 -45.17 -16.82 12.81
CA LYS A 37 -43.78 -16.38 12.98
C LYS A 37 -42.88 -17.04 11.93
N LEU A 38 -41.98 -16.26 11.35
CA LEU A 38 -40.95 -16.73 10.43
C LEU A 38 -39.64 -17.00 11.19
N SER A 39 -38.86 -17.96 10.71
CA SER A 39 -37.57 -18.35 11.33
C SER A 39 -36.42 -17.39 11.02
N GLY A 40 -36.61 -16.44 10.09
CA GLY A 40 -35.64 -15.40 9.75
C GLY A 40 -35.81 -14.13 10.58
N GLY A 41 -34.75 -13.32 10.66
CA GLY A 41 -34.72 -12.01 11.33
C GLY A 41 -34.02 -12.03 12.69
N THR A 42 -32.81 -11.50 12.75
CA THR A 42 -32.05 -11.36 14.01
C THR A 42 -32.53 -10.13 14.79
N ALA A 43 -32.65 -8.99 14.11
CA ALA A 43 -33.00 -7.71 14.75
C ALA A 43 -34.50 -7.45 14.85
N ASN A 44 -35.29 -7.89 13.88
CA ASN A 44 -36.74 -7.63 13.81
C ASN A 44 -37.58 -8.88 14.04
N PHE A 45 -38.79 -8.70 14.56
CA PHE A 45 -39.79 -9.76 14.62
C PHE A 45 -40.44 -9.94 13.25
N MET A 46 -40.43 -11.16 12.74
CA MET A 46 -40.86 -11.47 11.37
C MET A 46 -42.09 -12.39 11.37
N TYR A 47 -43.11 -12.02 10.60
CA TYR A 47 -44.33 -12.81 10.47
C TYR A 47 -44.74 -12.97 9.01
N HIS A 48 -45.34 -14.11 8.70
CA HIS A 48 -46.17 -14.30 7.52
C HIS A 48 -47.62 -14.03 7.92
N ALA A 49 -48.25 -13.06 7.24
CA ALA A 49 -49.63 -12.70 7.45
C ALA A 49 -50.51 -13.28 6.35
N THR A 50 -51.50 -14.10 6.75
CA THR A 50 -52.62 -14.43 5.88
C THR A 50 -53.65 -13.33 6.01
N LEU A 51 -54.09 -12.72 4.90
CA LEU A 51 -54.99 -11.58 4.92
C LEU A 51 -56.46 -12.02 5.11
N GLU A 52 -57.28 -11.19 5.77
CA GLU A 52 -58.72 -11.44 5.93
C GLU A 52 -59.46 -11.32 4.60
N ASN A 53 -59.11 -10.32 3.81
CA ASN A 53 -59.69 -10.03 2.50
C ASN A 53 -58.55 -9.84 1.51
N PRO A 54 -57.91 -10.91 0.99
CA PRO A 54 -56.95 -10.76 -0.08
C PRO A 54 -57.65 -10.03 -1.24
N SER A 55 -57.22 -8.82 -1.55
CA SER A 55 -57.80 -8.06 -2.67
C SER A 55 -57.81 -8.93 -3.93
N GLY A 56 -58.82 -8.82 -4.80
CA GLY A 56 -58.98 -9.66 -6.00
C GLY A 56 -57.89 -9.56 -7.09
N GLN A 57 -56.70 -9.08 -6.76
CA GLN A 57 -55.49 -9.13 -7.58
C GLN A 57 -54.59 -10.26 -7.05
N ASP A 58 -54.04 -11.10 -7.93
CA ASP A 58 -53.14 -12.22 -7.61
C ASP A 58 -51.94 -11.85 -6.70
N ARG A 59 -51.64 -10.55 -6.57
CA ARG A 59 -50.47 -9.99 -5.86
C ARG A 59 -50.34 -10.37 -4.38
N TYR A 60 -51.45 -10.60 -3.66
CA TYR A 60 -51.41 -10.93 -2.21
C TYR A 60 -51.99 -12.31 -1.88
N GLN A 61 -52.22 -13.14 -2.90
CA GLN A 61 -52.93 -14.41 -2.73
C GLN A 61 -52.26 -15.35 -1.73
N ASN A 62 -50.92 -15.30 -1.64
CA ASN A 62 -50.14 -16.12 -0.72
C ASN A 62 -49.82 -15.42 0.62
N GLY A 63 -50.42 -14.26 0.87
CA GLY A 63 -50.13 -13.43 2.04
C GLY A 63 -48.96 -12.46 1.85
N VAL A 64 -48.50 -11.87 2.96
CA VAL A 64 -47.45 -10.84 2.99
C VAL A 64 -46.48 -11.09 4.15
N VAL A 65 -45.27 -10.53 4.06
CA VAL A 65 -44.31 -10.51 5.17
C VAL A 65 -44.52 -9.25 6.00
N ILE A 66 -44.58 -9.41 7.30
CA ILE A 66 -44.57 -8.32 8.27
C ILE A 66 -43.22 -8.30 8.98
N LYS A 67 -42.52 -7.16 8.93
CA LYS A 67 -41.35 -6.88 9.77
C LYS A 67 -41.76 -5.90 10.88
N GLN A 68 -41.55 -6.27 12.12
CA GLN A 68 -41.80 -5.41 13.27
C GLN A 68 -40.48 -5.06 13.96
N GLY A 69 -40.10 -3.79 13.87
CA GLY A 69 -38.87 -3.27 14.45
C GLY A 69 -39.06 -2.72 15.86
N GLU A 70 -38.13 -3.06 16.74
CA GLU A 70 -38.04 -2.50 18.09
C GLU A 70 -36.67 -1.83 18.32
N GLY A 71 -36.56 -1.04 19.39
CA GLY A 71 -35.32 -0.38 19.84
C GLY A 71 -34.26 -1.34 20.40
N TYR A 72 -34.38 -2.63 20.10
CA TYR A 72 -33.51 -3.71 20.53
C TYR A 72 -33.55 -4.85 19.49
N VAL A 73 -32.53 -5.71 19.52
CA VAL A 73 -32.43 -6.89 18.66
C VAL A 73 -33.43 -7.94 19.13
N ALA A 74 -34.34 -8.40 18.27
CA ALA A 74 -35.39 -9.36 18.63
C ALA A 74 -34.86 -10.63 19.33
N LEU A 75 -33.76 -11.21 18.83
CA LEU A 75 -33.13 -12.39 19.43
C LEU A 75 -32.28 -12.07 20.68
N HIS A 76 -31.91 -10.79 20.88
CA HIS A 76 -31.10 -10.33 22.02
C HIS A 76 -31.63 -9.00 22.57
N PRO A 77 -32.74 -9.00 23.33
CA PRO A 77 -33.39 -7.77 23.80
C PRO A 77 -32.53 -6.83 24.67
N ALA A 78 -31.44 -7.36 25.23
CA ALA A 78 -30.43 -6.58 25.94
C ALA A 78 -29.58 -5.69 25.02
N PHE A 79 -29.43 -6.07 23.74
CA PHE A 79 -28.71 -5.31 22.74
C PHE A 79 -29.61 -4.23 22.16
N LYS A 80 -29.33 -2.97 22.47
CA LYS A 80 -30.06 -1.82 21.93
C LYS A 80 -29.59 -1.49 20.52
N ILE A 81 -30.53 -1.14 19.65
CA ILE A 81 -30.30 -0.79 18.25
C ILE A 81 -31.35 0.23 17.82
N ALA A 82 -30.97 1.24 17.04
CA ALA A 82 -31.91 2.28 16.65
C ALA A 82 -32.97 1.80 15.68
N THR A 83 -34.20 2.29 15.86
CA THR A 83 -35.34 2.01 14.99
C THR A 83 -35.31 2.80 13.68
N SER A 84 -34.42 3.79 13.55
CA SER A 84 -34.21 4.52 12.29
C SER A 84 -33.90 3.58 11.12
N ARG A 85 -33.22 2.45 11.39
CA ARG A 85 -32.96 1.39 10.41
C ARG A 85 -34.23 0.88 9.71
N CYS A 86 -35.38 0.86 10.40
CA CYS A 86 -36.64 0.34 9.87
C CYS A 86 -37.25 1.30 8.83
N ALA A 87 -37.22 2.61 9.11
CA ALA A 87 -37.65 3.62 8.16
C ALA A 87 -36.71 3.68 6.95
N ILE A 88 -35.40 3.58 7.20
CA ILE A 88 -34.37 3.52 6.15
C ILE A 88 -34.56 2.31 5.24
N GLU A 89 -34.83 1.11 5.79
CA GLU A 89 -35.14 -0.08 4.97
C GLU A 89 -36.35 0.15 4.07
N TYR A 90 -37.43 0.72 4.60
CA TYR A 90 -38.64 1.03 3.82
C TYR A 90 -38.34 2.01 2.69
N GLU A 91 -37.73 3.16 2.99
CA GLU A 91 -37.38 4.18 1.99
C GLU A 91 -36.43 3.62 0.93
N SER A 92 -35.47 2.78 1.35
CA SER A 92 -34.55 2.10 0.44
C SER A 92 -35.30 1.23 -0.55
N LEU A 93 -36.25 0.40 -0.10
CA LEU A 93 -37.04 -0.45 -0.98
C LEU A 93 -37.96 0.36 -1.92
N VAL A 94 -38.47 1.51 -1.48
CA VAL A 94 -39.21 2.43 -2.36
C VAL A 94 -38.33 2.92 -3.50
N HIS A 95 -37.08 3.31 -3.22
CA HIS A 95 -36.14 3.72 -4.26
C HIS A 95 -35.69 2.54 -5.16
N LEU A 96 -35.40 1.39 -4.55
CA LEU A 96 -34.93 0.18 -5.24
C LEU A 96 -35.98 -0.44 -6.17
N ALA A 97 -37.27 -0.09 -6.02
CA ALA A 97 -38.29 -0.46 -7.00
C ALA A 97 -37.97 0.02 -8.43
N GLY A 98 -37.10 1.04 -8.58
CA GLY A 98 -36.59 1.50 -9.87
C GLY A 98 -35.40 0.71 -10.43
N LEU A 99 -34.79 -0.20 -9.66
CA LEU A 99 -33.69 -1.06 -10.10
C LEU A 99 -34.23 -2.21 -10.95
N PRO A 100 -33.82 -2.34 -12.23
CA PRO A 100 -34.28 -3.43 -13.07
C PRO A 100 -33.86 -4.80 -12.51
N PRO A 101 -34.72 -5.84 -12.66
CA PRO A 101 -34.34 -7.20 -12.31
C PRO A 101 -33.19 -7.68 -13.20
N THR A 102 -32.32 -8.52 -12.66
CA THR A 102 -31.33 -9.27 -13.45
C THR A 102 -31.90 -10.61 -13.83
N GLU A 103 -31.94 -10.88 -15.14
CA GLU A 103 -32.44 -12.15 -15.68
C GLU A 103 -31.29 -13.01 -16.19
N THR A 104 -31.29 -14.27 -15.82
CA THR A 104 -30.41 -15.33 -16.35
C THR A 104 -31.27 -16.45 -16.94
N PRO A 105 -30.69 -17.44 -17.64
CA PRO A 105 -31.45 -18.57 -18.17
C PRO A 105 -32.22 -19.39 -17.13
N SER A 106 -31.89 -19.24 -15.84
CA SER A 106 -32.50 -20.01 -14.75
C SER A 106 -33.16 -19.13 -13.68
N CYS A 107 -32.77 -17.87 -13.52
CA CYS A 107 -33.14 -17.05 -12.37
C CYS A 107 -33.60 -15.65 -12.76
N ARG A 108 -34.48 -15.06 -11.94
CA ARG A 108 -34.83 -13.63 -11.99
C ARG A 108 -34.57 -13.00 -10.62
N ILE A 109 -33.54 -12.17 -10.52
CA ILE A 109 -33.04 -11.61 -9.26
C ILE A 109 -33.48 -10.15 -9.14
N SER A 110 -34.11 -9.81 -8.02
CA SER A 110 -34.66 -8.48 -7.74
C SER A 110 -34.82 -8.25 -6.24
N THR A 111 -35.14 -7.02 -5.84
CA THR A 111 -35.55 -6.70 -4.46
C THR A 111 -37.02 -7.08 -4.23
N PRO A 112 -37.45 -7.31 -2.98
CA PRO A 112 -38.87 -7.48 -2.68
C PRO A 112 -39.63 -6.17 -2.92
N GLU A 113 -40.90 -6.29 -3.28
CA GLU A 113 -41.80 -5.13 -3.27
C GLU A 113 -42.14 -4.73 -1.82
N THR A 114 -42.18 -3.44 -1.53
CA THR A 114 -42.69 -2.91 -0.25
C THR A 114 -44.07 -2.32 -0.42
N TYR A 115 -44.98 -2.60 0.52
CA TYR A 115 -46.40 -2.30 0.38
C TYR A 115 -46.89 -1.25 1.38
N TYR A 116 -46.40 -1.27 2.61
CA TYR A 116 -46.86 -0.39 3.68
C TYR A 116 -45.79 -0.25 4.76
N PHE A 117 -45.75 0.92 5.38
CA PHE A 117 -44.94 1.17 6.56
C PHE A 117 -45.69 2.08 7.52
N ASN A 118 -45.80 1.66 8.78
CA ASN A 118 -46.29 2.48 9.87
C ASN A 118 -45.10 3.07 10.62
N GLN A 119 -44.94 4.39 10.54
CA GLN A 119 -43.81 5.11 11.12
C GLN A 119 -43.83 5.15 12.66
N ASP A 120 -45.02 5.13 13.26
CA ASP A 120 -45.16 5.20 14.73
C ASP A 120 -44.78 3.87 15.39
N SER A 121 -45.13 2.75 14.75
CA SER A 121 -44.87 1.41 15.29
C SER A 121 -43.65 0.72 14.69
N ASN A 122 -43.05 1.24 13.63
CA ASN A 122 -42.02 0.58 12.82
C ASN A 122 -42.49 -0.78 12.26
N THR A 123 -43.76 -0.85 11.84
CA THR A 123 -44.34 -2.05 11.21
C THR A 123 -44.27 -1.92 9.70
N GLN A 124 -43.51 -2.79 9.04
CA GLN A 124 -43.38 -2.84 7.59
C GLN A 124 -44.12 -4.04 7.01
N VAL A 125 -44.75 -3.86 5.85
CA VAL A 125 -45.37 -4.92 5.05
C VAL A 125 -44.66 -4.99 3.70
N GLN A 126 -44.24 -6.19 3.30
CA GLN A 126 -43.51 -6.44 2.06
C GLN A 126 -43.92 -7.75 1.38
N GLU A 127 -43.45 -7.95 0.15
CA GLU A 127 -43.64 -9.15 -0.66
C GLU A 127 -43.30 -10.43 0.11
N TYR A 128 -44.18 -11.43 -0.01
CA TYR A 128 -43.92 -12.79 0.49
C TYR A 128 -43.54 -13.70 -0.66
N LEU A 129 -42.34 -14.28 -0.59
CA LEU A 129 -41.91 -15.35 -1.47
C LEU A 129 -42.32 -16.69 -0.83
N SER A 130 -43.29 -17.37 -1.44
CA SER A 130 -43.86 -18.62 -0.94
C SER A 130 -42.81 -19.72 -0.80
N GLU A 131 -42.81 -20.41 0.35
CA GLU A 131 -41.93 -21.55 0.64
C GLU A 131 -40.45 -21.26 0.31
N ALA A 132 -39.97 -20.07 0.63
CA ALA A 132 -38.58 -19.69 0.35
C ALA A 132 -37.60 -20.26 1.38
N LEU A 133 -36.43 -20.66 0.89
CA LEU A 133 -35.22 -20.90 1.68
C LEU A 133 -34.25 -19.74 1.52
N SER A 134 -33.40 -19.52 2.53
CA SER A 134 -32.17 -18.77 2.32
C SER A 134 -31.24 -19.53 1.38
N LEU A 135 -30.36 -18.85 0.64
CA LEU A 135 -29.36 -19.51 -0.20
C LEU A 135 -28.48 -20.45 0.62
N LYS A 136 -28.22 -20.11 1.88
CA LYS A 136 -27.51 -20.97 2.84
C LYS A 136 -28.25 -22.30 3.04
N ASP A 137 -29.53 -22.25 3.40
CA ASP A 137 -30.33 -23.46 3.65
C ASP A 137 -30.63 -24.24 2.36
N TYR A 138 -30.84 -23.54 1.25
CA TYR A 138 -31.00 -24.13 -0.07
C TYR A 138 -29.76 -24.94 -0.46
N ALA A 139 -28.56 -24.37 -0.30
CA ALA A 139 -27.32 -25.06 -0.63
C ALA A 139 -27.12 -26.32 0.23
N LEU A 140 -27.44 -26.24 1.54
CA LEU A 140 -27.39 -27.40 2.44
C LEU A 140 -28.37 -28.51 2.01
N LYS A 141 -29.56 -28.14 1.54
CA LYS A 141 -30.60 -29.10 1.13
C LYS A 141 -30.32 -29.73 -0.25
N TYR A 142 -29.90 -28.94 -1.23
CA TYR A 142 -29.86 -29.36 -2.64
C TYR A 142 -28.47 -29.68 -3.19
N TYR A 143 -27.38 -29.22 -2.56
CA TYR A 143 -26.01 -29.43 -3.05
C TYR A 143 -25.17 -30.38 -2.19
N ALA A 144 -25.77 -31.02 -1.19
CA ALA A 144 -25.14 -31.84 -0.17
C ALA A 144 -23.91 -32.65 -0.65
N ALA A 145 -22.91 -32.76 0.22
CA ALA A 145 -21.69 -33.50 -0.08
C ALA A 145 -21.94 -35.03 -0.10
N PRO A 146 -21.31 -35.79 -1.01
CA PRO A 146 -20.46 -35.30 -2.10
C PRO A 146 -21.29 -34.64 -3.21
N THR A 147 -20.93 -33.40 -3.58
CA THR A 147 -21.70 -32.61 -4.54
C THR A 147 -21.56 -33.19 -5.96
N PRO A 148 -22.66 -33.62 -6.62
CA PRO A 148 -22.59 -34.17 -7.97
C PRO A 148 -22.14 -33.11 -9.00
N PRO A 149 -21.22 -33.44 -9.92
CA PRO A 149 -20.77 -32.51 -10.98
C PRO A 149 -21.89 -32.02 -11.92
N THR A 150 -22.99 -32.78 -12.03
CA THR A 150 -24.18 -32.39 -12.79
C THR A 150 -24.85 -31.12 -12.24
N LEU A 151 -24.60 -30.77 -10.97
CA LEU A 151 -25.13 -29.56 -10.34
C LEU A 151 -24.27 -28.31 -10.64
N LYS A 152 -23.16 -28.45 -11.37
CA LYS A 152 -22.25 -27.33 -11.61
C LYS A 152 -22.85 -26.23 -12.48
N GLU A 153 -23.52 -26.59 -13.58
CA GLU A 153 -24.13 -25.61 -14.51
C GLU A 153 -25.16 -24.72 -13.79
N GLN A 154 -26.00 -25.28 -12.91
CA GLN A 154 -26.97 -24.48 -12.15
C GLN A 154 -26.28 -23.55 -11.13
N CYS A 155 -25.18 -24.00 -10.50
CA CYS A 155 -24.40 -23.15 -9.59
C CYS A 155 -23.76 -21.99 -10.37
N GLU A 156 -23.25 -22.27 -11.57
CA GLU A 156 -22.66 -21.26 -12.44
C GLU A 156 -23.71 -20.21 -12.86
N HIS A 157 -24.92 -20.62 -13.26
CA HIS A 157 -26.00 -19.67 -13.59
C HIS A 157 -26.46 -18.84 -12.38
N LEU A 158 -26.59 -19.45 -11.20
CA LEU A 158 -27.00 -18.76 -9.98
C LEU A 158 -25.93 -17.75 -9.53
N GLY A 159 -24.68 -18.21 -9.41
CA GLY A 159 -23.54 -17.39 -9.01
C GLY A 159 -23.37 -16.20 -9.96
N HIS A 160 -23.35 -16.46 -11.27
CA HIS A 160 -23.22 -15.40 -12.28
C HIS A 160 -24.36 -14.38 -12.21
N GLY A 161 -25.60 -14.84 -12.00
CA GLY A 161 -26.74 -13.96 -11.81
C GLY A 161 -26.60 -13.05 -10.58
N LEU A 162 -26.19 -13.60 -9.44
CA LEU A 162 -26.00 -12.84 -8.21
C LEU A 162 -24.89 -11.80 -8.35
N GLY A 163 -23.76 -12.18 -8.99
CA GLY A 163 -22.66 -11.26 -9.26
C GLY A 163 -23.06 -10.13 -10.20
N SER A 164 -23.79 -10.47 -11.27
CA SER A 164 -24.30 -9.51 -12.25
C SER A 164 -25.28 -8.53 -11.61
N TRP A 165 -26.20 -9.03 -10.77
CA TRP A 165 -27.15 -8.19 -10.05
C TRP A 165 -26.45 -7.23 -9.09
N LEU A 166 -25.47 -7.71 -8.32
CA LEU A 166 -24.74 -6.87 -7.37
C LEU A 166 -23.94 -5.78 -8.09
N ARG A 167 -23.31 -6.10 -9.23
CA ARG A 167 -22.66 -5.10 -10.08
C ARG A 167 -23.67 -4.08 -10.62
N ALA A 168 -24.83 -4.53 -11.09
CA ALA A 168 -25.87 -3.65 -11.60
C ALA A 168 -26.34 -2.68 -10.50
N PHE A 169 -26.61 -3.19 -9.29
CA PHE A 169 -26.94 -2.37 -8.12
C PHE A 169 -25.84 -1.35 -7.78
N HIS A 170 -24.57 -1.79 -7.68
CA HIS A 170 -23.45 -0.89 -7.39
C HIS A 170 -23.22 0.18 -8.46
N GLY A 171 -23.53 -0.11 -9.73
CA GLY A 171 -23.43 0.87 -10.83
C GLY A 171 -24.62 1.83 -10.84
N TRP A 172 -25.84 1.28 -10.80
CA TRP A 172 -27.10 2.01 -10.87
C TRP A 172 -27.26 2.99 -9.72
N SER A 173 -26.90 2.59 -8.50
CA SER A 173 -26.99 3.44 -7.30
C SER A 173 -26.08 4.68 -7.33
N GLN A 174 -25.13 4.74 -8.25
CA GLN A 174 -24.24 5.89 -8.45
C GLN A 174 -24.73 6.87 -9.51
N GLU A 175 -25.76 6.51 -10.27
CA GLU A 175 -26.30 7.42 -11.28
C GLU A 175 -26.83 8.69 -10.61
N PRO A 176 -26.64 9.89 -11.19
CA PRO A 176 -27.14 11.14 -10.60
C PRO A 176 -28.64 11.15 -10.28
N LYS A 177 -29.42 10.32 -11.00
CA LYS A 177 -30.87 10.16 -10.77
C LYS A 177 -31.18 9.47 -9.44
N GLN A 178 -30.25 8.71 -8.86
CA GLN A 178 -30.41 7.99 -7.61
C GLN A 178 -29.85 8.77 -6.40
N ALA A 179 -29.73 10.09 -6.50
CA ALA A 179 -29.22 10.93 -5.41
C ALA A 179 -30.03 10.75 -4.10
N ALA A 180 -31.35 10.59 -4.18
CA ALA A 180 -32.20 10.37 -3.02
C ALA A 180 -31.88 9.03 -2.30
N LEU A 181 -31.68 7.94 -3.06
CA LEU A 181 -31.24 6.66 -2.50
C LEU A 181 -29.91 6.81 -1.75
N ARG A 182 -28.94 7.53 -2.36
CA ARG A 182 -27.65 7.78 -1.73
C ARG A 182 -27.81 8.56 -0.43
N GLU A 183 -28.69 9.55 -0.38
CA GLU A 183 -28.98 10.34 0.82
C GLU A 183 -29.58 9.48 1.94
N THR A 184 -30.58 8.65 1.62
CA THR A 184 -31.15 7.66 2.57
C THR A 184 -30.06 6.74 3.14
N PHE A 185 -29.18 6.21 2.30
CA PHE A 185 -28.09 5.31 2.72
C PHE A 185 -27.04 6.05 3.56
N ALA A 186 -26.74 7.31 3.23
CA ALA A 186 -25.81 8.15 3.99
C ALA A 186 -26.35 8.49 5.38
N GLY A 187 -27.68 8.53 5.54
CA GLY A 187 -28.35 8.72 6.83
C GLY A 187 -28.19 7.55 7.81
N ASN A 188 -27.82 6.35 7.33
CA ASN A 188 -27.71 5.15 8.18
C ASN A 188 -26.36 5.04 8.93
N LYS A 189 -25.89 6.15 9.51
CA LYS A 189 -24.58 6.25 10.17
C LYS A 189 -24.41 5.30 11.36
N GLU A 190 -25.49 5.03 12.09
CA GLU A 190 -25.43 4.10 13.21
C GLU A 190 -25.15 2.66 12.73
N MET A 191 -25.79 2.21 11.65
CA MET A 191 -25.54 0.87 11.11
C MET A 191 -24.17 0.79 10.42
N GLN A 192 -23.70 1.90 9.84
CA GLN A 192 -22.33 2.02 9.33
C GLN A 192 -21.30 1.83 10.45
N GLY A 193 -21.46 2.54 11.56
CA GLY A 193 -20.61 2.40 12.74
C GLY A 193 -20.68 1.00 13.35
N LEU A 194 -21.88 0.44 13.48
CA LEU A 194 -22.08 -0.92 13.98
C LEU A 194 -21.38 -1.95 13.10
N LYS A 195 -21.54 -1.88 11.76
CA LYS A 195 -20.90 -2.82 10.82
C LYS A 195 -19.38 -2.72 10.88
N ASN A 196 -18.82 -1.51 11.00
CA ASN A 196 -17.38 -1.32 11.19
C ASN A 196 -16.89 -1.94 12.51
N MET A 197 -17.61 -1.73 13.60
CA MET A 197 -17.27 -2.26 14.92
C MET A 197 -17.24 -3.79 14.94
N ILE A 198 -18.29 -4.44 14.42
CA ILE A 198 -18.40 -5.91 14.46
C ILE A 198 -17.46 -6.62 13.48
N ASN A 199 -17.15 -6.01 12.34
CA ASN A 199 -16.21 -6.58 11.37
C ASN A 199 -14.76 -6.33 11.74
N TYR A 200 -14.40 -5.08 12.03
CA TYR A 200 -13.00 -4.64 12.04
C TYR A 200 -12.48 -4.37 13.45
N GLN A 201 -13.19 -3.59 14.26
CA GLN A 201 -12.72 -3.26 15.61
C GLN A 201 -12.68 -4.50 16.52
N GLN A 202 -13.57 -5.46 16.28
CA GLN A 202 -13.59 -6.74 17.01
C GLN A 202 -12.36 -7.62 16.72
N LEU A 203 -11.61 -7.40 15.62
CA LEU A 203 -10.47 -8.27 15.25
C LEU A 203 -9.49 -8.48 16.40
N LEU A 204 -9.15 -7.42 17.14
CA LEU A 204 -8.24 -7.50 18.28
C LEU A 204 -8.80 -8.33 19.44
N GLN A 205 -10.12 -8.27 19.65
CA GLN A 205 -10.79 -9.14 20.62
C GLN A 205 -10.76 -10.60 20.17
N VAL A 206 -10.77 -10.87 18.86
CA VAL A 206 -10.59 -12.23 18.33
C VAL A 206 -9.15 -12.69 18.48
N VAL A 207 -8.16 -11.81 18.29
CA VAL A 207 -6.74 -12.09 18.58
C VAL A 207 -6.57 -12.54 20.03
N ASP A 208 -7.20 -11.84 20.97
CA ASP A 208 -7.11 -12.17 22.41
C ASP A 208 -7.78 -13.51 22.76
N ARG A 209 -8.78 -13.94 21.97
CA ARG A 209 -9.43 -15.26 22.12
C ARG A 209 -8.64 -16.41 21.49
N HIS A 210 -7.83 -16.12 20.47
CA HIS A 210 -7.03 -17.10 19.72
C HIS A 210 -5.55 -16.67 19.59
N PRO A 211 -4.84 -16.39 20.69
CA PRO A 211 -3.46 -15.91 20.64
C PRO A 211 -2.51 -16.92 19.98
N GLU A 212 -2.83 -18.21 20.04
CA GLU A 212 -2.07 -19.30 19.42
C GLU A 212 -2.15 -19.31 17.89
N ILE A 213 -3.19 -18.71 17.31
CA ILE A 213 -3.39 -18.64 15.85
C ILE A 213 -3.06 -17.24 15.32
N LEU A 214 -3.53 -16.21 16.01
CA LEU A 214 -3.52 -14.81 15.54
C LEU A 214 -2.49 -13.91 16.23
N GLY A 215 -1.78 -14.40 17.25
CA GLY A 215 -0.91 -13.54 18.08
C GLY A 215 0.21 -12.83 17.31
N ASP A 216 0.82 -13.53 16.34
CA ASP A 216 1.83 -13.00 15.41
C ASP A 216 1.24 -12.09 14.31
N ALA A 217 -0.08 -12.10 14.13
CA ALA A 217 -0.80 -11.27 13.16
C ALA A 217 -1.36 -9.97 13.75
N ARG A 218 -1.16 -9.72 15.05
CA ARG A 218 -1.80 -8.62 15.79
C ARG A 218 -1.62 -7.25 15.13
N ASP A 219 -0.39 -6.91 14.75
CA ASP A 219 -0.08 -5.59 14.15
C ASP A 219 -0.69 -5.44 12.76
N VAL A 220 -0.74 -6.52 11.97
CA VAL A 220 -1.38 -6.50 10.65
C VAL A 220 -2.90 -6.36 10.79
N LEU A 221 -3.52 -7.10 11.70
CA LEU A 221 -4.96 -7.02 11.95
C LEU A 221 -5.36 -5.65 12.54
N GLN A 222 -4.50 -5.03 13.34
CA GLN A 222 -4.66 -3.62 13.73
C GLN A 222 -4.63 -2.72 12.49
N GLY A 223 -3.65 -2.89 11.60
CA GLY A 223 -3.57 -2.13 10.35
C GLY A 223 -4.79 -2.31 9.44
N VAL A 224 -5.38 -3.51 9.39
CA VAL A 224 -6.65 -3.76 8.66
C VAL A 224 -7.82 -3.01 9.31
N SER A 225 -7.88 -2.98 10.64
CA SER A 225 -8.89 -2.19 11.36
C SER A 225 -8.72 -0.69 11.11
N ASP A 226 -7.49 -0.18 11.14
CA ASP A 226 -7.18 1.22 10.91
C ASP A 226 -7.47 1.64 9.46
N LEU A 227 -7.16 0.77 8.49
CA LEU A 227 -7.52 0.96 7.08
C LEU A 227 -9.03 1.13 6.93
N ALA A 228 -9.82 0.21 7.49
CA ALA A 228 -11.28 0.26 7.39
C ALA A 228 -11.88 1.52 8.06
N ALA A 229 -11.28 1.98 9.17
CA ALA A 229 -11.67 3.24 9.80
C ALA A 229 -11.30 4.45 8.93
N GLY A 230 -10.12 4.44 8.31
CA GLY A 230 -9.66 5.49 7.40
C GLY A 230 -10.51 5.61 6.14
N GLU A 231 -10.95 4.49 5.57
CA GLU A 231 -11.87 4.46 4.41
C GLU A 231 -13.18 5.19 4.72
N LEU A 232 -13.74 5.01 5.92
CA LEU A 232 -15.00 5.68 6.32
C LEU A 232 -14.85 7.18 6.56
N ALA A 233 -13.63 7.67 6.78
CA ALA A 233 -13.38 9.10 6.97
C ALA A 233 -13.44 9.89 5.65
N ASP A 234 -13.21 9.24 4.50
CA ASP A 234 -13.33 9.84 3.17
C ASP A 234 -14.71 9.57 2.56
N GLU A 235 -15.71 10.38 2.95
CA GLU A 235 -17.08 10.24 2.44
C GLU A 235 -17.19 10.37 0.92
N SER A 236 -16.21 11.03 0.27
CA SER A 236 -16.19 11.19 -1.19
C SER A 236 -15.88 9.90 -1.94
N ALA A 237 -15.21 8.95 -1.26
CA ALA A 237 -14.85 7.64 -1.78
C ALA A 237 -15.85 6.53 -1.39
N LEU A 238 -16.96 6.88 -0.72
CA LEU A 238 -17.98 5.91 -0.30
C LEU A 238 -19.11 5.77 -1.31
N TYR A 239 -19.65 4.56 -1.43
CA TYR A 239 -20.68 4.15 -2.38
C TYR A 239 -21.88 3.54 -1.65
N PRO A 240 -23.11 3.67 -2.16
CA PRO A 240 -24.23 2.89 -1.65
C PRO A 240 -23.93 1.39 -1.77
N ILE A 241 -24.03 0.69 -0.64
CA ILE A 241 -23.84 -0.77 -0.53
C ILE A 241 -25.01 -1.36 0.25
N HIS A 242 -25.27 -2.66 0.07
CA HIS A 242 -26.26 -3.38 0.86
C HIS A 242 -25.82 -3.46 2.33
N GLY A 243 -24.52 -3.60 2.59
CA GLY A 243 -23.93 -3.57 3.93
C GLY A 243 -24.14 -4.85 4.75
N ASP A 244 -24.95 -5.78 4.24
CA ASP A 244 -25.15 -7.12 4.78
C ASP A 244 -25.54 -8.10 3.66
N PHE A 245 -24.79 -8.10 2.57
CA PHE A 245 -25.03 -8.98 1.43
C PHE A 245 -24.42 -10.37 1.68
N TRP A 246 -25.23 -11.31 2.20
CA TRP A 246 -24.81 -12.69 2.46
C TRP A 246 -25.88 -13.72 2.10
N THR A 247 -25.49 -15.01 2.16
CA THR A 247 -26.33 -16.15 1.77
C THR A 247 -27.63 -16.29 2.58
N GLY A 248 -27.70 -15.70 3.78
CA GLY A 248 -28.94 -15.62 4.57
C GLY A 248 -29.98 -14.63 4.02
N ASN A 249 -29.52 -13.58 3.34
CA ASN A 249 -30.33 -12.48 2.81
C ASN A 249 -30.67 -12.65 1.32
N ILE A 250 -30.42 -13.83 0.76
CA ILE A 250 -30.77 -14.21 -0.60
C ILE A 250 -31.82 -15.32 -0.51
N LEU A 251 -33.06 -15.01 -0.89
CA LEU A 251 -34.18 -15.95 -0.81
C LEU A 251 -34.53 -16.53 -2.17
N LEU A 252 -34.79 -17.83 -2.21
CA LEU A 252 -35.27 -18.55 -3.39
C LEU A 252 -36.26 -19.66 -2.99
N PRO A 253 -37.22 -20.03 -3.85
CA PRO A 253 -38.18 -21.10 -3.55
C PRO A 253 -37.52 -22.43 -3.20
N ASP A 254 -38.17 -23.20 -2.33
CA ASP A 254 -37.77 -24.55 -1.92
C ASP A 254 -38.04 -25.60 -3.03
N THR A 255 -37.44 -25.37 -4.20
CA THR A 255 -37.55 -26.22 -5.38
C THR A 255 -36.23 -26.23 -6.14
N PRO A 256 -35.79 -27.37 -6.71
CA PRO A 256 -34.58 -27.43 -7.52
C PRO A 256 -34.55 -26.38 -8.64
N LEU A 257 -33.39 -25.78 -8.87
CA LEU A 257 -33.16 -24.86 -9.98
C LEU A 257 -33.05 -25.64 -11.29
N GLU A 258 -33.99 -25.41 -12.19
CA GLU A 258 -34.00 -26.01 -13.52
C GLU A 258 -33.85 -24.93 -14.60
N LYS A 259 -33.24 -25.30 -15.73
CA LYS A 259 -33.05 -24.37 -16.86
C LYS A 259 -34.39 -23.97 -17.46
N GLY A 260 -34.60 -22.67 -17.70
CA GLY A 260 -35.83 -22.14 -18.28
C GLY A 260 -36.99 -21.92 -17.30
N THR A 261 -36.82 -22.20 -16.00
CA THR A 261 -37.86 -21.96 -14.99
C THR A 261 -37.96 -20.49 -14.55
N HIS A 262 -36.93 -19.68 -14.80
CA HIS A 262 -36.86 -18.27 -14.37
C HIS A 262 -37.19 -18.07 -12.87
N THR A 263 -36.62 -18.92 -12.02
CA THR A 263 -36.88 -18.96 -10.58
C THR A 263 -36.72 -17.56 -9.95
N PRO A 264 -37.74 -17.06 -9.22
CA PRO A 264 -37.66 -15.76 -8.58
C PRO A 264 -36.70 -15.80 -7.39
N ILE A 265 -35.72 -14.90 -7.40
CA ILE A 265 -34.78 -14.70 -6.30
C ILE A 265 -34.99 -13.30 -5.73
N ARG A 266 -34.98 -13.19 -4.40
CA ARG A 266 -35.16 -11.92 -3.68
C ARG A 266 -33.95 -11.61 -2.81
N ILE A 267 -33.38 -10.42 -3.01
CA ILE A 267 -32.36 -9.85 -2.12
C ILE A 267 -33.09 -9.04 -1.06
N VAL A 268 -33.04 -9.51 0.19
CA VAL A 268 -33.85 -8.99 1.30
C VAL A 268 -32.98 -8.40 2.40
N ASP A 269 -33.63 -7.81 3.40
CA ASP A 269 -33.00 -7.29 4.62
C ASP A 269 -32.10 -6.06 4.41
N TRP A 270 -32.75 -4.97 4.02
CA TRP A 270 -32.08 -3.71 3.67
C TRP A 270 -31.91 -2.77 4.87
N GLU A 271 -32.00 -3.26 6.11
CA GLU A 271 -31.82 -2.42 7.31
C GLU A 271 -30.37 -2.00 7.56
N MET A 272 -29.40 -2.73 7.00
CA MET A 272 -27.95 -2.49 7.12
C MET A 272 -27.35 -1.67 5.97
N VAL A 273 -28.20 -1.14 5.08
CA VAL A 273 -27.78 -0.28 3.96
C VAL A 273 -26.98 0.91 4.44
N GLN A 274 -25.96 1.28 3.70
CA GLN A 274 -25.08 2.38 4.08
C GLN A 274 -24.30 2.88 2.88
N VAL A 275 -23.65 4.03 3.05
CA VAL A 275 -22.50 4.38 2.19
C VAL A 275 -21.25 3.70 2.74
N GLY A 276 -20.53 2.95 1.91
CA GLY A 276 -19.38 2.16 2.32
C GLY A 276 -18.48 1.81 1.13
N VAL A 277 -17.52 0.91 1.37
CA VAL A 277 -16.68 0.38 0.30
C VAL A 277 -17.34 -0.86 -0.31
N ARG A 278 -17.52 -0.87 -1.63
CA ARG A 278 -18.13 -1.99 -2.38
C ARG A 278 -17.49 -3.38 -2.16
N PRO A 279 -16.17 -3.50 -1.88
CA PRO A 279 -15.56 -4.76 -1.47
C PRO A 279 -16.22 -5.44 -0.26
N LEU A 280 -16.97 -4.71 0.57
CA LEU A 280 -17.67 -5.27 1.73
C LEU A 280 -18.75 -6.27 1.31
N ASP A 281 -19.62 -5.90 0.36
CA ASP A 281 -20.70 -6.78 -0.11
C ASP A 281 -20.14 -8.04 -0.81
N LEU A 282 -19.07 -7.90 -1.60
CA LEU A 282 -18.46 -9.06 -2.26
C LEU A 282 -17.76 -9.98 -1.27
N GLY A 283 -16.93 -9.41 -0.39
CA GLY A 283 -16.13 -10.20 0.54
C GLY A 283 -17.00 -10.99 1.51
N GLN A 284 -18.09 -10.39 1.99
CA GLN A 284 -19.05 -11.05 2.86
C GLN A 284 -19.77 -12.20 2.14
N ALA A 285 -20.29 -11.98 0.92
CA ALA A 285 -20.93 -13.04 0.15
C ALA A 285 -19.97 -14.20 -0.18
N ILE A 286 -18.73 -13.90 -0.57
CA ILE A 286 -17.71 -14.91 -0.88
C ILE A 286 -17.38 -15.73 0.38
N ALA A 287 -17.14 -15.09 1.52
CA ALA A 287 -16.82 -15.79 2.77
C ALA A 287 -17.97 -16.71 3.22
N GLU A 288 -19.21 -16.28 3.06
CA GLU A 288 -20.41 -17.03 3.42
C GLU A 288 -20.69 -18.22 2.48
N LEU A 289 -20.42 -18.07 1.19
CA LEU A 289 -20.45 -19.19 0.25
C LEU A 289 -19.32 -20.19 0.52
N TRP A 290 -18.14 -19.71 0.90
CA TRP A 290 -16.98 -20.57 1.10
C TRP A 290 -17.10 -21.44 2.34
N GLN A 291 -17.81 -20.98 3.36
CA GLN A 291 -18.16 -21.80 4.54
C GLN A 291 -18.84 -23.13 4.18
N LEU A 292 -19.58 -23.21 3.06
CA LEU A 292 -20.15 -24.48 2.57
C LEU A 292 -19.07 -25.52 2.28
N LYS A 293 -17.95 -25.08 1.69
CA LYS A 293 -16.78 -25.94 1.44
C LYS A 293 -16.02 -26.22 2.73
N LEU A 294 -15.72 -25.20 3.52
CA LEU A 294 -14.87 -25.32 4.71
C LEU A 294 -15.47 -26.21 5.79
N TYR A 295 -16.80 -26.14 6.01
CA TYR A 295 -17.45 -26.91 7.07
C TYR A 295 -18.13 -28.19 6.59
N LYS A 296 -18.72 -28.17 5.38
CA LYS A 296 -19.59 -29.25 4.90
C LYS A 296 -19.04 -29.99 3.68
N ASP A 297 -17.85 -29.61 3.20
CA ASP A 297 -17.22 -30.14 1.99
C ASP A 297 -18.13 -30.08 0.74
N ILE A 298 -19.01 -29.08 0.68
CA ILE A 298 -19.92 -28.87 -0.45
C ILE A 298 -19.17 -28.10 -1.54
N ALA A 299 -18.82 -28.79 -2.64
CA ALA A 299 -18.07 -28.19 -3.76
C ALA A 299 -18.84 -27.08 -4.49
N ALA A 300 -20.18 -27.06 -4.38
CA ALA A 300 -21.01 -26.01 -4.95
C ALA A 300 -20.64 -24.61 -4.42
N GLY A 301 -20.11 -24.48 -3.19
CA GLY A 301 -19.65 -23.20 -2.66
C GLY A 301 -18.57 -22.56 -3.54
N GLU A 302 -17.58 -23.33 -3.97
CA GLU A 302 -16.49 -22.85 -4.84
C GLU A 302 -16.99 -22.51 -6.25
N TRP A 303 -17.91 -23.32 -6.80
CA TRP A 303 -18.52 -23.06 -8.11
C TRP A 303 -19.36 -21.77 -8.11
N LEU A 304 -20.14 -21.54 -7.04
CA LEU A 304 -20.90 -20.32 -6.85
C LEU A 304 -19.98 -19.11 -6.73
N ILE A 305 -18.88 -19.20 -5.97
CA ILE A 305 -17.90 -18.11 -5.82
C ILE A 305 -17.27 -17.74 -7.14
N GLN A 306 -16.78 -18.73 -7.91
CA GLN A 306 -16.14 -18.47 -9.19
C GLN A 306 -17.12 -17.77 -10.14
N ALA A 307 -18.33 -18.29 -10.28
CA ALA A 307 -19.33 -17.70 -11.15
C ALA A 307 -19.84 -16.34 -10.65
N PHE A 308 -19.93 -16.13 -9.33
CA PHE A 308 -20.27 -14.85 -8.72
C PHE A 308 -19.23 -13.78 -9.03
N ALA A 309 -17.94 -14.10 -8.88
CA ALA A 309 -16.85 -13.20 -9.27
C ALA A 309 -16.90 -12.90 -10.78
N ASP A 310 -17.10 -13.91 -11.62
CA ASP A 310 -17.21 -13.75 -13.07
C ASP A 310 -18.42 -12.89 -13.47
N GLY A 311 -19.56 -13.05 -12.79
CA GLY A 311 -20.76 -12.26 -13.00
C GLY A 311 -20.61 -10.80 -12.57
N TYR A 312 -19.90 -10.56 -11.47
CA TYR A 312 -19.53 -9.20 -11.10
C TYR A 312 -18.56 -8.60 -12.13
N GLY A 313 -17.63 -9.39 -12.67
CA GLY A 313 -16.76 -9.01 -13.78
C GLY A 313 -15.46 -8.31 -13.35
N ALA A 314 -14.73 -7.78 -14.33
CA ALA A 314 -13.36 -7.30 -14.13
C ALA A 314 -13.25 -6.16 -13.09
N MET A 315 -12.21 -6.24 -12.25
CA MET A 315 -11.94 -5.33 -11.15
C MET A 315 -10.47 -4.88 -11.18
N SER A 316 -10.13 -3.78 -10.51
CA SER A 316 -8.73 -3.44 -10.25
C SER A 316 -8.12 -4.38 -9.21
N ASP A 317 -6.80 -4.54 -9.25
CA ASP A 317 -6.06 -5.35 -8.27
C ASP A 317 -6.31 -4.85 -6.84
N ASP A 318 -6.37 -3.54 -6.63
CA ASP A 318 -6.69 -2.94 -5.32
C ASP A 318 -8.08 -3.34 -4.81
N PHE A 319 -9.08 -3.36 -5.70
CA PHE A 319 -10.44 -3.77 -5.33
C PHE A 319 -10.45 -5.26 -4.96
N ALA A 320 -9.84 -6.10 -5.79
CA ALA A 320 -9.76 -7.53 -5.57
C ALA A 320 -9.04 -7.82 -4.24
N TYR A 321 -7.91 -7.18 -3.99
CA TYR A 321 -7.14 -7.30 -2.76
C TYR A 321 -7.95 -6.86 -1.53
N ARG A 322 -8.64 -5.72 -1.60
CA ARG A 322 -9.49 -5.24 -0.51
C ARG A 322 -10.69 -6.16 -0.23
N THR A 323 -11.21 -6.81 -1.26
CA THR A 323 -12.28 -7.82 -1.17
C THR A 323 -11.76 -9.06 -0.44
N VAL A 324 -10.59 -9.55 -0.83
CA VAL A 324 -9.92 -10.70 -0.20
C VAL A 324 -9.61 -10.44 1.27
N ILE A 325 -9.13 -9.24 1.62
CA ILE A 325 -8.98 -8.84 3.04
C ILE A 325 -10.30 -8.97 3.77
N HIS A 326 -11.41 -8.51 3.19
CA HIS A 326 -12.71 -8.62 3.83
C HIS A 326 -13.19 -10.07 3.97
N VAL A 327 -12.91 -10.94 3.00
CA VAL A 327 -13.16 -12.40 3.13
C VAL A 327 -12.47 -12.93 4.38
N GLY A 328 -11.17 -12.64 4.55
CA GLY A 328 -10.42 -13.08 5.72
C GLY A 328 -10.97 -12.53 7.04
N VAL A 329 -11.32 -11.23 7.08
CA VAL A 329 -11.94 -10.59 8.24
C VAL A 329 -13.26 -11.26 8.60
N HIS A 330 -14.12 -11.53 7.61
CA HIS A 330 -15.41 -12.17 7.84
C HIS A 330 -15.25 -13.60 8.36
N LEU A 331 -14.31 -14.39 7.84
CA LEU A 331 -14.02 -15.74 8.35
C LEU A 331 -13.54 -15.70 9.81
N ILE A 332 -12.65 -14.76 10.16
CA ILE A 332 -12.14 -14.61 11.54
C ILE A 332 -13.27 -14.19 12.50
N CYS A 333 -14.05 -13.16 12.14
CA CYS A 333 -15.01 -12.54 13.06
C CYS A 333 -16.36 -13.26 13.12
N PHE A 334 -16.82 -13.84 12.02
CA PHE A 334 -18.15 -14.43 11.89
C PHE A 334 -18.10 -15.91 11.50
N GLY A 335 -17.39 -16.25 10.42
CA GLY A 335 -17.38 -17.61 9.88
C GLY A 335 -16.94 -18.67 10.89
N SER A 336 -15.95 -18.34 11.73
CA SER A 336 -15.44 -19.18 12.82
C SER A 336 -16.42 -19.40 13.98
N GLN A 337 -17.52 -18.66 14.03
CA GLN A 337 -18.47 -18.64 15.15
C GLN A 337 -19.89 -19.02 14.72
N THR A 338 -20.10 -19.48 13.48
CA THR A 338 -21.41 -19.87 12.98
C THR A 338 -21.96 -21.07 13.76
N PRO A 339 -23.05 -20.91 14.54
CA PRO A 339 -23.55 -21.99 15.40
C PRO A 339 -24.01 -23.21 14.60
N GLY A 340 -23.60 -24.42 15.03
CA GLY A 340 -24.01 -25.69 14.42
C GLY A 340 -23.33 -26.05 13.09
N TRP A 341 -22.36 -25.26 12.63
CA TRP A 341 -21.68 -25.51 11.35
C TRP A 341 -20.49 -26.47 11.45
N GLY A 342 -19.69 -26.39 12.51
CA GLY A 342 -18.57 -27.31 12.75
C GLY A 342 -18.25 -27.44 14.22
N ASP A 343 -17.32 -28.35 14.52
CA ASP A 343 -16.75 -28.48 15.86
C ASP A 343 -15.72 -27.40 16.17
N ALA A 344 -15.20 -27.39 17.40
CA ALA A 344 -14.25 -26.38 17.86
C ALA A 344 -12.92 -26.38 17.07
N GLU A 345 -12.49 -27.51 16.52
CA GLU A 345 -11.26 -27.58 15.71
C GLU A 345 -11.52 -27.03 14.31
N GLN A 346 -12.63 -27.38 13.67
CA GLN A 346 -13.03 -26.78 12.40
C GLN A 346 -13.20 -25.26 12.52
N GLN A 347 -13.71 -24.76 13.64
CA GLN A 347 -13.79 -23.32 13.92
C GLN A 347 -12.41 -22.66 13.95
N LYS A 348 -11.44 -23.27 14.64
CA LYS A 348 -10.03 -22.80 14.64
C LYS A 348 -9.40 -22.87 13.25
N ASP A 349 -9.72 -23.89 12.47
CA ASP A 349 -9.23 -24.00 11.08
C ASP A 349 -9.74 -22.85 10.21
N VAL A 350 -11.00 -22.44 10.36
CA VAL A 350 -11.54 -21.26 9.68
C VAL A 350 -10.85 -19.97 10.13
N VAL A 351 -10.51 -19.83 11.41
CA VAL A 351 -9.69 -18.69 11.89
C VAL A 351 -8.31 -18.68 11.23
N ARG A 352 -7.66 -19.85 11.13
CA ARG A 352 -6.34 -19.99 10.50
C ARG A 352 -6.38 -19.63 9.01
N ILE A 353 -7.37 -20.14 8.29
CA ILE A 353 -7.61 -19.80 6.88
C ILE A 353 -7.84 -18.30 6.73
N GLY A 354 -8.68 -17.71 7.58
CA GLY A 354 -8.92 -16.26 7.61
C GLY A 354 -7.64 -15.44 7.77
N LYS A 355 -6.73 -15.87 8.67
CA LYS A 355 -5.40 -15.27 8.83
C LYS A 355 -4.53 -15.45 7.59
N GLU A 356 -4.44 -16.66 7.03
CA GLU A 356 -3.61 -16.95 5.85
C GLU A 356 -4.06 -16.15 4.61
N ILE A 357 -5.33 -15.75 4.53
CA ILE A 357 -5.82 -14.88 3.46
C ILE A 357 -5.33 -13.44 3.63
N ILE A 358 -5.37 -12.91 4.86
CA ILE A 358 -4.96 -11.53 5.16
C ILE A 358 -3.43 -11.41 5.14
N MET A 359 -2.76 -12.41 5.71
CA MET A 359 -1.32 -12.56 5.80
C MET A 359 -0.94 -13.86 5.11
N PRO A 360 -0.92 -13.89 3.77
CA PRO A 360 -0.40 -15.05 3.07
C PRO A 360 1.04 -15.23 3.52
N SER A 361 1.31 -16.37 4.16
CA SER A 361 2.67 -16.84 4.34
C SER A 361 3.33 -16.78 2.97
N PRO A 362 4.50 -16.14 2.81
CA PRO A 362 5.19 -16.14 1.53
C PRO A 362 5.31 -17.58 1.10
N ASP A 363 4.71 -17.94 -0.04
CA ASP A 363 4.45 -19.29 -0.52
C ASP A 363 5.66 -20.23 -0.28
N THR A 364 5.72 -20.85 0.91
CA THR A 364 6.82 -21.72 1.32
C THR A 364 6.71 -23.08 0.63
N SER A 365 5.70 -23.28 -0.23
CA SER A 365 5.49 -24.53 -0.96
C SER A 365 6.33 -24.64 -2.23
N ARG A 366 6.99 -23.55 -2.66
CA ARG A 366 7.81 -23.55 -3.88
C ARG A 366 9.28 -23.72 -3.52
N PRO A 367 10.00 -24.69 -4.12
CA PRO A 367 11.44 -24.80 -3.90
C PRO A 367 12.15 -23.55 -4.43
N CYS A 368 13.22 -23.14 -3.75
CA CYS A 368 14.04 -22.01 -4.13
C CYS A 368 14.45 -22.15 -5.60
N LYS A 369 14.16 -21.14 -6.42
CA LYS A 369 14.42 -21.20 -7.85
C LYS A 369 15.90 -21.46 -8.17
N ARG A 370 16.80 -21.01 -7.28
CA ARG A 370 18.26 -21.00 -7.46
C ARG A 370 18.92 -22.30 -6.99
N CYS A 371 18.67 -22.75 -5.76
CA CYS A 371 19.29 -23.96 -5.20
C CYS A 371 18.36 -25.18 -5.14
N LYS A 372 17.07 -25.01 -5.43
CA LYS A 372 16.02 -26.04 -5.34
C LYS A 372 15.70 -26.56 -3.93
N ALA A 373 16.23 -25.93 -2.88
CA ALA A 373 15.86 -26.25 -1.50
C ALA A 373 14.38 -25.91 -1.25
N GLU A 374 13.70 -26.68 -0.42
CA GLU A 374 12.24 -26.58 -0.22
C GLU A 374 11.82 -25.34 0.61
N ASP A 375 12.78 -24.65 1.23
CA ASP A 375 12.60 -23.53 2.15
C ASP A 375 12.74 -22.15 1.48
N ALA A 376 11.89 -21.85 0.50
CA ALA A 376 11.90 -20.55 -0.19
C ALA A 376 10.93 -19.52 0.45
N ALA A 377 11.24 -19.08 1.66
CA ALA A 377 10.39 -18.14 2.41
C ALA A 377 10.40 -16.69 1.88
N PHE A 378 11.18 -16.37 0.84
CA PHE A 378 11.33 -14.99 0.36
C PHE A 378 11.12 -14.90 -1.15
N LEU A 379 10.70 -13.72 -1.61
CA LEU A 379 10.64 -13.39 -3.02
C LEU A 379 11.80 -12.48 -3.38
N LEU A 380 12.67 -12.96 -4.27
CA LEU A 380 13.63 -12.09 -4.93
C LEU A 380 13.02 -11.69 -6.27
N ARG A 381 12.49 -10.45 -6.33
CA ARG A 381 11.63 -9.99 -7.42
C ARG A 381 10.36 -10.83 -7.46
N THR A 382 10.22 -11.71 -8.46
CA THR A 382 9.08 -12.63 -8.59
C THR A 382 9.46 -14.08 -8.26
N ASP A 383 10.72 -14.34 -7.92
CA ASP A 383 11.25 -15.70 -7.82
C ASP A 383 11.36 -16.16 -6.35
N PRO A 384 10.75 -17.29 -5.99
CA PRO A 384 10.93 -17.90 -4.67
C PRO A 384 12.42 -18.18 -4.39
N THR A 385 12.91 -17.65 -3.28
CA THR A 385 14.33 -17.63 -2.94
C THR A 385 14.52 -17.91 -1.44
N CYS A 386 15.39 -18.86 -1.09
CA CYS A 386 15.75 -19.10 0.31
C CYS A 386 16.70 -18.00 0.82
N HIS A 387 16.84 -17.93 2.15
CA HIS A 387 17.71 -16.97 2.83
C HIS A 387 19.12 -16.85 2.21
N ASP A 388 19.83 -17.98 2.10
CA ASP A 388 21.24 -17.98 1.66
C ASP A 388 21.40 -17.55 0.21
N CYS A 389 20.49 -18.01 -0.66
CA CYS A 389 20.49 -17.61 -2.07
C CYS A 389 20.20 -16.12 -2.26
N TYR A 390 19.45 -15.51 -1.34
CA TYR A 390 19.17 -14.08 -1.34
C TYR A 390 20.43 -13.28 -0.97
N ILE A 391 21.07 -13.61 0.16
CA ILE A 391 22.33 -12.99 0.58
C ILE A 391 23.38 -13.10 -0.53
N GLN A 392 23.55 -14.30 -1.09
CA GLN A 392 24.49 -14.55 -2.17
C GLN A 392 24.18 -13.74 -3.42
N TYR A 393 22.91 -13.49 -3.74
CA TYR A 393 22.54 -12.65 -4.88
C TYR A 393 23.05 -11.22 -4.72
N VAL A 394 22.76 -10.60 -3.58
CA VAL A 394 23.15 -9.21 -3.30
C VAL A 394 24.67 -9.09 -3.33
N ALA A 395 25.38 -9.99 -2.66
CA ALA A 395 26.85 -10.03 -2.65
C ALA A 395 27.43 -10.26 -4.06
N TYR A 396 26.87 -11.19 -4.84
CA TYR A 396 27.29 -11.47 -6.21
C TYR A 396 27.16 -10.24 -7.12
N LYS A 397 26.04 -9.50 -7.01
CA LYS A 397 25.80 -8.30 -7.81
C LYS A 397 26.86 -7.24 -7.55
N LEU A 398 27.17 -6.96 -6.28
CA LEU A 398 28.24 -6.04 -5.91
C LEU A 398 29.61 -6.52 -6.41
N ASN A 399 29.95 -7.79 -6.18
CA ASN A 399 31.24 -8.35 -6.58
C ASN A 399 31.47 -8.29 -8.09
N LYS A 400 30.42 -8.50 -8.89
CA LYS A 400 30.48 -8.33 -10.34
C LYS A 400 30.85 -6.89 -10.72
N ARG A 401 30.28 -5.87 -10.05
CA ARG A 401 30.62 -4.46 -10.30
C ARG A 401 32.02 -4.12 -9.83
N LEU A 402 32.46 -4.59 -8.66
CA LEU A 402 33.82 -4.40 -8.17
C LEU A 402 34.87 -5.06 -9.10
N GLY A 403 34.54 -6.22 -9.67
CA GLY A 403 35.38 -6.87 -10.68
C GLY A 403 35.54 -6.04 -11.96
N ALA A 404 34.45 -5.41 -12.43
CA ALA A 404 34.49 -4.47 -13.56
C ALA A 404 35.33 -3.23 -13.23
N LEU A 405 35.07 -2.60 -12.08
CA LEU A 405 35.87 -1.48 -11.57
C LEU A 405 37.36 -1.81 -11.51
N HIS A 406 37.71 -2.99 -10.98
CA HIS A 406 39.10 -3.41 -10.88
C HIS A 406 39.73 -3.55 -12.26
N LYS A 407 38.99 -4.06 -13.25
CA LYS A 407 39.47 -4.16 -14.64
C LYS A 407 39.70 -2.78 -15.25
N ASP A 408 38.82 -1.83 -14.98
CA ASP A 408 38.85 -0.48 -15.57
C ASP A 408 39.94 0.41 -14.94
N THR A 409 40.24 0.21 -13.65
CA THR A 409 41.23 1.02 -12.91
C THR A 409 42.64 0.41 -12.87
N ARG A 410 42.80 -0.85 -13.30
CA ARG A 410 44.10 -1.52 -13.29
C ARG A 410 45.01 -0.98 -14.40
N SER A 411 45.90 -0.07 -14.02
CA SER A 411 46.93 0.52 -14.90
C SER A 411 48.22 -0.31 -14.99
N SER A 412 48.47 -1.24 -14.06
CA SER A 412 49.72 -2.02 -14.00
C SER A 412 49.52 -3.49 -13.61
N LYS A 413 50.49 -4.33 -13.97
CA LYS A 413 50.59 -5.71 -13.49
C LYS A 413 51.15 -5.80 -12.07
N LYS A 414 51.72 -4.72 -11.52
CA LYS A 414 52.24 -4.68 -10.13
C LYS A 414 51.10 -4.85 -9.11
N LEU A 415 51.35 -5.67 -8.10
CA LEU A 415 50.46 -5.85 -6.96
C LEU A 415 50.45 -4.56 -6.14
N THR A 416 49.27 -3.96 -5.97
CA THR A 416 49.07 -2.72 -5.22
C THR A 416 47.86 -2.88 -4.33
N THR A 417 47.86 -2.22 -3.17
CA THR A 417 46.72 -2.19 -2.26
C THR A 417 45.52 -1.58 -2.98
N ARG A 418 44.40 -2.28 -2.95
CA ARG A 418 43.12 -1.83 -3.51
C ARG A 418 42.39 -1.06 -2.45
N ARG A 419 42.55 0.26 -2.46
CA ARG A 419 41.85 1.16 -1.55
C ARG A 419 40.70 1.85 -2.27
N TYR A 420 39.48 1.69 -1.77
CA TYR A 420 38.28 2.32 -2.32
C TYR A 420 37.57 3.11 -1.22
N LEU A 421 37.11 4.32 -1.54
CA LEU A 421 36.30 5.12 -0.62
C LEU A 421 34.83 4.87 -0.87
N ALA A 422 34.02 4.67 0.18
CA ALA A 422 32.56 4.64 0.09
C ALA A 422 31.92 5.67 1.02
N GLY A 423 30.92 6.39 0.51
CA GLY A 423 30.12 7.31 1.33
C GLY A 423 29.06 6.57 2.16
N LEU A 424 29.00 6.85 3.46
CA LEU A 424 28.00 6.32 4.39
C LEU A 424 27.00 7.41 4.78
N SER A 425 25.73 7.19 4.45
CA SER A 425 24.61 8.08 4.80
C SER A 425 23.71 7.52 5.91
N PHE A 426 24.08 6.36 6.48
CA PHE A 426 23.27 5.55 7.40
C PHE A 426 21.94 5.02 6.85
N GLY A 427 21.58 5.36 5.60
CA GLY A 427 20.44 4.75 4.92
C GLY A 427 20.69 3.28 4.55
N PRO A 428 19.64 2.54 4.14
CA PRO A 428 19.75 1.12 3.81
C PRO A 428 20.85 0.81 2.79
N SER A 429 20.90 1.57 1.70
CA SER A 429 21.81 1.26 0.60
C SER A 429 23.28 1.53 0.92
N SER A 430 23.60 2.63 1.60
CA SER A 430 24.99 2.93 2.00
C SER A 430 25.49 1.99 3.10
N SER A 431 24.59 1.57 4.00
CA SER A 431 24.89 0.60 5.06
C SER A 431 25.17 -0.80 4.51
N VAL A 432 24.36 -1.29 3.56
CA VAL A 432 24.63 -2.57 2.88
C VAL A 432 25.91 -2.51 2.06
N LEU A 433 26.21 -1.38 1.39
CA LEU A 433 27.49 -1.21 0.71
C LEU A 433 28.66 -1.34 1.69
N ALA A 434 28.60 -0.69 2.87
CA ALA A 434 29.65 -0.79 3.88
C ALA A 434 29.82 -2.23 4.42
N GLN A 435 28.72 -2.94 4.69
CA GLN A 435 28.72 -4.35 5.10
C GLN A 435 29.46 -5.21 4.06
N LEU A 436 29.04 -5.15 2.80
CA LEU A 436 29.59 -5.98 1.74
C LEU A 436 31.06 -5.67 1.47
N LEU A 437 31.48 -4.41 1.56
CA LEU A 437 32.88 -4.02 1.42
C LEU A 437 33.74 -4.56 2.59
N SER A 438 33.24 -4.49 3.82
CA SER A 438 33.90 -5.07 5.00
C SER A 438 34.03 -6.59 4.87
N GLU A 439 33.00 -7.28 4.38
CA GLU A 439 33.06 -8.71 4.08
C GLU A 439 34.09 -9.03 2.99
N GLN A 440 34.17 -8.22 1.93
CA GLN A 440 35.20 -8.40 0.89
C GLN A 440 36.61 -8.22 1.44
N ALA A 441 36.84 -7.25 2.34
CA ALA A 441 38.13 -7.06 3.01
C ALA A 441 38.50 -8.29 3.86
N ARG A 442 37.55 -8.80 4.63
CA ARG A 442 37.69 -10.04 5.41
C ARG A 442 38.08 -11.22 4.52
N HIS A 443 37.35 -11.43 3.43
CA HIS A 443 37.62 -12.52 2.48
C HIS A 443 38.99 -12.41 1.80
N HIS A 444 39.46 -11.21 1.45
CA HIS A 444 40.80 -11.02 0.87
C HIS A 444 41.91 -11.31 1.90
N SER A 445 41.70 -10.90 3.15
CA SER A 445 42.62 -11.15 4.25
C SER A 445 42.75 -12.65 4.57
N GLU A 446 41.61 -13.33 4.78
CA GLU A 446 41.57 -14.76 5.11
C GLU A 446 42.17 -15.65 4.00
N ASN A 447 41.89 -15.31 2.74
CA ASN A 447 42.39 -16.07 1.59
C ASN A 447 43.81 -15.68 1.15
N LYS A 448 44.52 -14.84 1.93
CA LYS A 448 45.89 -14.36 1.63
C LYS A 448 46.02 -13.84 0.19
N ALA A 449 45.04 -13.04 -0.23
CA ALA A 449 45.04 -12.47 -1.57
C ALA A 449 46.33 -11.67 -1.82
N SER A 450 46.86 -11.76 -3.04
CA SER A 450 48.14 -11.13 -3.41
C SER A 450 48.09 -9.59 -3.42
N SER A 451 46.91 -8.98 -3.28
CA SER A 451 46.73 -7.53 -3.15
C SER A 451 45.72 -7.27 -2.02
N PRO A 452 46.11 -6.53 -0.97
CA PRO A 452 45.21 -6.17 0.12
C PRO A 452 44.02 -5.36 -0.39
N PHE A 453 42.85 -5.53 0.24
CA PHE A 453 41.63 -4.78 -0.05
C PHE A 453 41.24 -3.95 1.18
N GLU A 454 41.25 -2.63 1.05
CA GLU A 454 41.06 -1.68 2.13
C GLU A 454 39.89 -0.74 1.83
N PRO A 455 38.68 -1.03 2.33
CA PRO A 455 37.56 -0.12 2.19
C PRO A 455 37.66 1.02 3.22
N VAL A 456 37.61 2.25 2.74
CA VAL A 456 37.52 3.48 3.55
C VAL A 456 36.09 3.97 3.50
N ILE A 457 35.40 3.97 4.63
CA ILE A 457 33.99 4.34 4.77
C ILE A 457 33.93 5.71 5.44
N ILE A 458 33.41 6.71 4.73
CA ILE A 458 33.32 8.08 5.23
C ILE A 458 31.88 8.50 5.38
N HIS A 459 31.53 8.98 6.57
CA HIS A 459 30.31 9.74 6.80
C HIS A 459 30.63 11.25 6.78
N ILE A 460 29.85 12.03 6.04
CA ILE A 460 29.90 13.49 6.11
C ILE A 460 28.82 13.95 7.11
N ASP A 461 29.26 14.47 8.25
CA ASP A 461 28.37 15.00 9.28
C ASP A 461 27.84 16.37 8.82
N THR A 462 26.56 16.41 8.46
CA THR A 462 25.90 17.61 7.93
C THR A 462 25.36 18.53 9.02
N GLU A 463 25.52 18.17 10.30
CA GLU A 463 25.09 19.02 11.40
C GLU A 463 26.04 20.21 11.55
N LEU A 464 25.47 21.42 11.49
CA LEU A 464 26.22 22.67 11.58
C LEU A 464 26.13 23.28 12.98
N SER A 465 25.14 22.86 13.78
CA SER A 465 24.96 23.33 15.14
C SER A 465 26.14 22.95 16.04
N PRO A 466 26.54 23.81 16.99
CA PRO A 466 27.57 23.47 17.97
C PRO A 466 27.07 22.33 18.87
N ILE A 467 27.81 21.22 18.92
CA ILE A 467 27.54 20.08 19.79
C ILE A 467 28.67 19.95 20.81
N GLU A 468 28.31 19.84 22.09
CA GLU A 468 29.25 19.46 23.14
C GLU A 468 29.50 17.94 23.10
N GLY A 469 30.75 17.53 22.89
CA GLY A 469 31.14 16.11 22.87
C GLY A 469 30.92 15.42 21.51
N LYS A 470 30.66 14.10 21.53
CA LYS A 470 30.49 13.32 20.30
C LYS A 470 29.12 13.56 19.66
N SER A 471 29.10 13.91 18.37
CA SER A 471 27.85 14.08 17.62
C SER A 471 27.06 12.76 17.53
N PRO A 472 25.72 12.80 17.34
CA PRO A 472 24.92 11.59 17.10
C PRO A 472 25.48 10.73 15.95
N ALA A 473 25.95 11.38 14.88
CA ALA A 473 26.59 10.72 13.75
C ALA A 473 27.87 10.00 14.15
N GLN A 474 28.73 10.62 14.98
CA GLN A 474 29.95 9.98 15.49
C GLN A 474 29.65 8.75 16.36
N LYS A 475 28.63 8.83 17.23
CA LYS A 475 28.20 7.69 18.06
C LYS A 475 27.70 6.53 17.18
N LEU A 476 26.87 6.84 16.18
CA LEU A 476 26.37 5.83 15.25
C LEU A 476 27.50 5.22 14.42
N LEU A 477 28.47 6.03 13.98
CA LEU A 477 29.64 5.54 13.25
C LEU A 477 30.50 4.58 14.09
N GLU A 478 30.55 4.76 15.41
CA GLU A 478 31.24 3.84 16.33
C GLU A 478 30.56 2.47 16.38
N GLU A 479 29.22 2.42 16.36
CA GLU A 479 28.48 1.16 16.24
C GLU A 479 28.74 0.47 14.90
N PHE A 480 28.75 1.21 13.80
CA PHE A 480 29.14 0.67 12.49
C PHE A 480 30.57 0.12 12.50
N ARG A 481 31.53 0.83 13.10
CA ARG A 481 32.91 0.36 13.25
C ARG A 481 32.99 -0.93 14.07
N ARG A 482 32.16 -1.05 15.12
CA ARG A 482 32.09 -2.24 15.97
C ARG A 482 31.60 -3.47 15.20
N VAL A 483 30.53 -3.32 14.40
CA VAL A 483 29.95 -4.46 13.67
C VAL A 483 30.66 -4.77 12.35
N LEU A 484 31.41 -3.80 11.79
CA LEU A 484 32.14 -3.93 10.52
C LEU A 484 33.68 -3.76 10.70
N PRO A 485 34.37 -4.64 11.45
CA PRO A 485 35.75 -4.40 11.88
C PRO A 485 36.80 -4.40 10.75
N ASN A 486 36.47 -4.90 9.55
CA ASN A 486 37.40 -5.01 8.42
C ASN A 486 37.37 -3.78 7.50
N ALA A 487 36.74 -2.68 7.94
CA ALA A 487 36.70 -1.42 7.21
C ALA A 487 37.22 -0.25 8.06
N ILE A 488 37.78 0.76 7.39
CA ILE A 488 38.27 1.99 8.03
C ILE A 488 37.13 2.98 8.05
N PHE A 489 36.80 3.57 9.22
CA PHE A 489 35.71 4.53 9.35
C PHE A 489 36.20 5.91 9.77
N GLU A 490 35.73 6.94 9.07
CA GLU A 490 35.99 8.36 9.38
C GLU A 490 34.68 9.17 9.35
N CYS A 491 34.55 10.10 10.31
CA CYS A 491 33.48 11.09 10.34
C CYS A 491 34.09 12.45 10.00
N VAL A 492 33.65 13.07 8.90
CA VAL A 492 34.18 14.35 8.42
C VAL A 492 33.08 15.41 8.54
N PRO A 493 33.31 16.53 9.24
CA PRO A 493 32.30 17.58 9.34
C PRO A 493 32.15 18.32 8.00
N LEU A 494 30.92 18.68 7.64
CA LEU A 494 30.62 19.33 6.36
C LEU A 494 31.43 20.61 6.13
N LYS A 495 31.78 21.36 7.18
CA LYS A 495 32.60 22.57 7.11
C LYS A 495 33.94 22.40 6.40
N ASP A 496 34.51 21.20 6.40
CA ASP A 496 35.75 20.90 5.70
C ASP A 496 35.61 21.09 4.19
N VAL A 497 34.38 21.07 3.66
CA VAL A 497 34.10 21.37 2.26
C VAL A 497 34.65 22.73 1.83
N LEU A 498 34.72 23.73 2.71
CA LEU A 498 35.23 25.06 2.39
C LEU A 498 36.70 25.07 1.94
N SER A 499 37.45 24.00 2.22
CA SER A 499 38.83 23.80 1.74
C SER A 499 38.91 23.13 0.36
N VAL A 500 37.79 22.65 -0.16
CA VAL A 500 37.72 21.92 -1.42
C VAL A 500 38.01 22.85 -2.59
N LYS A 501 39.05 22.52 -3.34
CA LYS A 501 39.45 23.26 -4.56
C LYS A 501 38.68 22.86 -5.80
N SER A 502 37.84 21.82 -5.75
CA SER A 502 37.02 21.41 -6.90
C SER A 502 35.73 22.20 -7.08
N ILE A 503 35.55 23.24 -6.26
CA ILE A 503 34.44 24.19 -6.33
C ILE A 503 35.03 25.57 -6.62
N ASP A 504 34.50 26.24 -7.63
CA ASP A 504 34.68 27.68 -7.83
C ASP A 504 33.78 28.43 -6.83
N TRP A 505 34.33 28.73 -5.66
CA TRP A 505 33.62 29.41 -4.59
C TRP A 505 33.14 30.83 -4.96
N SER A 506 33.66 31.43 -6.04
CA SER A 506 33.17 32.72 -6.54
C SER A 506 31.79 32.62 -7.20
N THR A 507 31.35 31.41 -7.56
CA THR A 507 30.03 31.14 -8.13
C THR A 507 28.91 30.98 -7.11
N LEU A 508 29.25 30.87 -5.83
CA LEU A 508 28.30 30.66 -4.74
C LEU A 508 28.10 31.97 -3.96
N PRO A 509 26.91 32.20 -3.38
CA PRO A 509 26.58 33.42 -2.63
C PRO A 509 27.22 33.41 -1.23
N LEU A 510 28.53 33.26 -1.19
CA LEU A 510 29.33 33.38 0.02
C LEU A 510 29.66 34.85 0.23
N GLY A 511 29.16 35.43 1.33
CA GLY A 511 29.52 36.79 1.73
C GLY A 511 31.04 36.96 1.92
N ALA A 512 31.50 38.21 2.00
CA ALA A 512 32.91 38.53 2.24
C ALA A 512 33.44 37.84 3.52
N VAL A 513 34.61 37.22 3.41
CA VAL A 513 35.28 36.52 4.52
C VAL A 513 35.82 37.56 5.50
N THR A 514 35.35 37.53 6.75
CA THR A 514 35.95 38.27 7.86
C THR A 514 36.93 37.38 8.62
N SER A 515 37.96 37.95 9.24
CA SER A 515 39.04 37.20 9.91
C SER A 515 38.61 36.33 11.10
N ASP A 516 37.36 36.44 11.55
CA ASP A 516 36.79 35.75 12.72
C ASP A 516 35.54 34.90 12.35
N ASP A 517 35.39 34.56 11.07
CA ASP A 517 34.19 33.89 10.54
C ASP A 517 34.20 32.38 10.86
N ASP A 518 33.26 31.93 11.69
CA ASP A 518 33.07 30.50 11.98
C ASP A 518 32.61 29.74 10.72
N SER A 519 33.32 28.66 10.39
CA SER A 519 33.06 27.88 9.18
C SER A 519 31.65 27.28 9.12
N ASN A 520 31.07 26.90 10.27
CA ASN A 520 29.69 26.41 10.31
C ASN A 520 28.71 27.55 10.02
N ALA A 521 28.85 28.70 10.70
CA ALA A 521 28.04 29.88 10.44
C ALA A 521 28.14 30.37 8.98
N ARG A 522 29.29 30.21 8.33
CA ARG A 522 29.47 30.53 6.91
C ARG A 522 28.66 29.60 6.00
N LEU A 523 28.62 28.30 6.28
CA LEU A 523 27.78 27.35 5.55
C LEU A 523 26.29 27.57 5.82
N GLU A 524 25.90 27.89 7.05
CA GLU A 524 24.51 28.24 7.37
C GLU A 524 24.03 29.46 6.59
N ARG A 525 24.85 30.51 6.50
CA ARG A 525 24.55 31.68 5.67
C ARG A 525 24.42 31.32 4.19
N LEU A 526 25.30 30.47 3.67
CA LEU A 526 25.20 29.96 2.29
C LEU A 526 23.87 29.24 2.05
N PHE A 527 23.48 28.28 2.91
CA PHE A 527 22.22 27.57 2.73
C PHE A 527 21.00 28.48 2.92
N ASN A 528 21.06 29.44 3.85
CA ASN A 528 19.97 30.38 4.08
C ASN A 528 19.78 31.38 2.94
N ALA A 529 20.84 31.68 2.18
CA ALA A 529 20.77 32.53 1.00
C ALA A 529 20.08 31.86 -0.21
N LEU A 530 19.91 30.53 -0.20
CA LEU A 530 19.29 29.81 -1.31
C LEU A 530 17.76 29.92 -1.28
N PRO A 531 17.11 30.06 -2.46
CA PRO A 531 15.71 30.47 -2.59
C PRO A 531 14.70 29.39 -2.16
N THR A 532 15.04 28.11 -2.28
CA THR A 532 14.10 27.01 -2.03
C THR A 532 14.72 25.87 -1.23
N LEU A 533 13.87 25.04 -0.60
CA LEU A 533 14.30 23.80 0.06
C LEU A 533 14.98 22.83 -0.94
N THR A 534 14.46 22.76 -2.17
CA THR A 534 15.06 22.00 -3.26
C THR A 534 16.48 22.47 -3.55
N SER A 535 16.71 23.78 -3.66
CA SER A 535 18.04 24.36 -3.86
C SER A 535 19.01 23.99 -2.74
N ARG A 536 18.55 24.03 -1.48
CA ARG A 536 19.38 23.70 -0.31
C ARG A 536 19.79 22.23 -0.30
N LYS A 537 18.84 21.32 -0.53
CA LYS A 537 19.08 19.87 -0.58
C LYS A 537 19.99 19.51 -1.75
N ASP A 538 19.74 20.11 -2.91
CA ASP A 538 20.56 19.95 -4.10
C ASP A 538 22.02 20.37 -3.86
N LEU A 539 22.24 21.59 -3.38
CA LEU A 539 23.59 22.09 -3.11
C LEU A 539 24.29 21.23 -2.05
N LEU A 540 23.60 20.85 -0.97
CA LEU A 540 24.16 19.99 0.07
C LEU A 540 24.68 18.67 -0.51
N ARG A 541 23.90 18.02 -1.38
CA ARG A 541 24.31 16.77 -2.04
C ARG A 541 25.55 16.98 -2.92
N GLN A 542 25.66 18.10 -3.64
CA GLN A 542 26.85 18.43 -4.42
C GLN A 542 28.08 18.64 -3.52
N LEU A 543 27.94 19.42 -2.44
CA LEU A 543 29.00 19.67 -1.47
C LEU A 543 29.53 18.37 -0.85
N ILE A 544 28.63 17.45 -0.47
CA ILE A 544 28.99 16.11 0.03
C ILE A 544 29.80 15.34 -1.03
N ARG A 545 29.37 15.34 -2.29
CA ARG A 545 30.09 14.65 -3.38
C ARG A 545 31.50 15.22 -3.57
N HIS A 546 31.65 16.55 -3.58
CA HIS A 546 32.93 17.23 -3.70
C HIS A 546 33.88 16.87 -2.54
N LEU A 547 33.37 16.86 -1.31
CA LEU A 547 34.14 16.50 -0.12
C LEU A 547 34.55 15.01 -0.14
N LEU A 548 33.66 14.11 -0.54
CA LEU A 548 33.98 12.68 -0.69
C LEU A 548 35.06 12.44 -1.76
N LEU A 549 35.03 13.18 -2.87
CA LEU A 549 36.07 13.11 -3.91
C LEU A 549 37.43 13.60 -3.40
N GLN A 550 37.47 14.72 -2.68
CA GLN A 550 38.70 15.20 -2.05
C GLN A 550 39.25 14.18 -1.05
N LYS A 551 38.39 13.66 -0.16
CA LYS A 551 38.81 12.64 0.81
C LYS A 551 39.29 11.36 0.14
N ALA A 552 38.71 10.98 -1.00
CA ALA A 552 39.18 9.83 -1.76
C ALA A 552 40.61 10.04 -2.26
N GLN A 553 40.97 11.25 -2.69
CA GLN A 553 42.32 11.61 -3.10
C GLN A 553 43.29 11.65 -1.91
N GLU A 554 42.90 12.28 -0.79
CA GLU A 554 43.70 12.36 0.44
C GLU A 554 44.07 10.98 0.98
N HIS A 555 43.11 10.04 0.96
CA HIS A 555 43.34 8.65 1.36
C HIS A 555 44.06 7.80 0.31
N SER A 556 44.44 8.37 -0.84
CA SER A 556 45.02 7.66 -1.99
C SER A 556 44.15 6.50 -2.48
N CYS A 557 42.83 6.69 -2.43
CA CYS A 557 41.85 5.74 -2.95
C CYS A 557 41.86 5.74 -4.48
N SER A 558 41.71 4.56 -5.05
CA SER A 558 41.68 4.35 -6.50
C SER A 558 40.30 4.52 -7.12
N ALA A 559 39.24 4.62 -6.31
CA ALA A 559 37.88 4.91 -6.76
C ALA A 559 37.00 5.44 -5.62
N LEU A 560 35.96 6.18 -5.98
CA LEU A 560 34.83 6.56 -5.12
C LEU A 560 33.62 5.67 -5.41
N LEU A 561 33.05 5.08 -4.38
CA LEU A 561 31.88 4.22 -4.43
C LEU A 561 30.69 4.92 -3.76
N LEU A 562 29.59 5.05 -4.49
CA LEU A 562 28.36 5.64 -3.98
C LEU A 562 27.28 4.56 -3.86
N GLY A 563 26.67 4.45 -2.68
CA GLY A 563 25.71 3.39 -2.34
C GLY A 563 24.32 3.56 -2.94
N HIS A 564 24.18 4.04 -4.18
CA HIS A 564 22.86 4.17 -4.81
C HIS A 564 22.35 2.79 -5.28
N SER A 565 21.14 2.42 -4.84
CA SER A 565 20.37 1.32 -5.40
C SER A 565 19.80 1.68 -6.78
N THR A 566 19.19 0.72 -7.47
CA THR A 566 18.43 0.96 -8.71
C THR A 566 17.35 2.03 -8.50
N THR A 567 16.63 1.95 -7.38
CA THR A 567 15.59 2.90 -6.93
C THR A 567 16.17 4.30 -6.71
N ALA A 568 17.28 4.38 -5.98
CA ALA A 568 17.94 5.65 -5.70
C ALA A 568 18.49 6.30 -6.98
N LEU A 569 19.01 5.51 -7.93
CA LEU A 569 19.46 6.03 -9.22
C LEU A 569 18.30 6.50 -10.11
N ALA A 570 17.15 5.84 -10.05
CA ALA A 570 15.94 6.30 -10.76
C ALA A 570 15.44 7.64 -10.18
N ALA A 571 15.38 7.76 -8.85
CA ALA A 571 15.04 9.00 -8.17
C ALA A 571 16.03 10.13 -8.47
N LEU A 572 17.33 9.83 -8.40
CA LEU A 572 18.39 10.76 -8.75
C LEU A 572 18.27 11.24 -10.21
N THR A 573 17.99 10.32 -11.14
CA THR A 573 17.79 10.64 -12.57
C THR A 573 16.72 11.72 -12.74
N LEU A 574 15.52 11.49 -12.22
CA LEU A 574 14.42 12.44 -12.40
C LEU A 574 14.63 13.73 -11.62
N SER A 575 15.31 13.66 -10.46
CA SER A 575 15.70 14.85 -9.70
C SER A 575 16.66 15.74 -10.50
N GLU A 576 17.69 15.16 -11.14
CA GLU A 576 18.61 15.91 -11.99
C GLU A 576 17.93 16.52 -13.22
N VAL A 577 17.02 15.77 -13.87
CA VAL A 577 16.24 16.30 -14.99
C VAL A 577 15.37 17.46 -14.55
N ALA A 578 14.63 17.32 -13.44
CA ALA A 578 13.77 18.37 -12.90
C ALA A 578 14.56 19.62 -12.46
N ASN A 579 15.77 19.42 -11.95
CA ASN A 579 16.71 20.50 -11.62
C ASN A 579 17.34 21.16 -12.87
N GLY A 580 17.03 20.69 -14.09
CA GLY A 580 17.58 21.27 -15.32
C GLY A 580 18.99 20.79 -15.66
N ARG A 581 19.41 19.62 -15.16
CA ARG A 581 20.72 18.99 -15.44
C ARG A 581 20.60 17.73 -16.28
N GLY A 582 19.62 17.70 -17.19
CA GLY A 582 19.37 16.57 -18.11
C GLY A 582 20.61 16.13 -18.90
N PHE A 583 21.41 17.09 -19.39
CA PHE A 583 22.65 16.81 -20.11
C PHE A 583 23.70 16.07 -19.26
N ALA A 584 23.77 16.37 -17.96
CA ALA A 584 24.75 15.78 -17.05
C ALA A 584 24.32 14.44 -16.46
N VAL A 585 23.06 14.01 -16.64
CA VAL A 585 22.51 12.76 -16.09
C VAL A 585 23.43 11.55 -16.35
N PRO A 586 23.92 11.29 -17.57
CA PRO A 586 24.74 10.08 -17.84
C PRO A 586 26.09 10.07 -17.09
N LEU A 587 26.61 11.25 -16.75
CA LEU A 587 27.82 11.41 -15.93
C LEU A 587 27.51 11.24 -14.44
N GLN A 588 26.29 11.58 -14.02
CA GLN A 588 25.88 11.48 -12.63
C GLN A 588 25.38 10.11 -12.22
N VAL A 589 24.72 9.33 -13.08
CA VAL A 589 24.00 8.10 -12.68
C VAL A 589 24.62 6.79 -13.16
N ALA A 590 25.71 6.85 -13.93
CA ALA A 590 26.39 5.68 -14.44
C ALA A 590 27.84 5.59 -13.93
N ASP A 591 28.41 4.38 -13.97
CA ASP A 591 29.79 4.12 -13.57
C ASP A 591 30.79 4.67 -14.58
N GLY A 592 31.89 5.25 -14.12
CA GLY A 592 33.06 5.52 -14.97
C GLY A 592 33.91 6.68 -14.48
N MET A 593 34.76 7.17 -15.38
CA MET A 593 35.63 8.31 -15.10
C MET A 593 34.82 9.60 -15.00
N THR A 594 35.08 10.37 -13.95
CA THR A 594 34.55 11.71 -13.74
C THR A 594 35.71 12.70 -13.75
N THR A 595 35.61 13.74 -14.56
CA THR A 595 36.56 14.86 -14.54
C THR A 595 36.36 15.70 -13.28
N VAL A 596 37.41 15.87 -12.49
CA VAL A 596 37.47 16.75 -11.33
C VAL A 596 38.35 17.93 -11.69
N CYS A 597 37.75 19.11 -11.76
CA CYS A 597 38.47 20.37 -11.99
C CYS A 597 39.00 20.93 -10.66
N THR A 598 40.10 21.68 -10.70
CA THR A 598 40.63 22.44 -9.57
C THR A 598 40.60 23.92 -9.90
N TYR A 599 40.13 24.74 -8.96
CA TYR A 599 40.01 26.19 -9.09
C TYR A 599 40.88 26.87 -8.03
N GLU A 600 41.51 27.98 -8.41
CA GLU A 600 42.22 28.85 -7.47
C GLU A 600 41.71 30.28 -7.60
N ALA A 601 41.54 30.95 -6.45
CA ALA A 601 41.11 32.32 -6.38
C ALA A 601 42.21 33.25 -6.92
N VAL A 602 41.82 34.22 -7.74
CA VAL A 602 42.70 35.28 -8.24
C VAL A 602 42.25 36.59 -7.60
N GLU A 603 43.17 37.35 -6.99
CA GLU A 603 42.82 38.63 -6.36
C GLU A 603 42.14 39.58 -7.36
N GLY A 604 40.89 39.96 -7.06
CA GLY A 604 40.11 40.89 -7.89
C GLY A 604 39.46 40.31 -9.14
N ALA A 605 39.47 38.98 -9.35
CA ALA A 605 38.88 38.32 -10.53
C ALA A 605 38.17 36.98 -10.19
N ALA A 606 37.44 36.43 -11.15
CA ALA A 606 36.83 35.10 -11.05
C ALA A 606 37.90 34.02 -10.80
N ALA A 607 37.56 32.95 -10.08
CA ALA A 607 38.49 31.85 -9.88
C ALA A 607 38.87 31.22 -11.22
N GLN A 608 40.15 30.88 -11.39
CA GLN A 608 40.65 30.26 -12.62
C GLN A 608 40.81 28.75 -12.43
N GLU A 609 40.36 27.98 -13.41
CA GLU A 609 40.63 26.55 -13.49
C GLU A 609 42.13 26.30 -13.70
N THR A 610 42.78 25.58 -12.78
CA THR A 610 44.24 25.37 -12.78
C THR A 610 44.64 23.97 -13.23
N SER A 611 43.81 22.95 -12.99
CA SER A 611 44.09 21.57 -13.39
C SER A 611 42.84 20.70 -13.48
N ARG A 612 42.96 19.56 -14.18
CA ARG A 612 41.92 18.53 -14.32
C ARG A 612 42.49 17.17 -13.96
N LEU A 613 41.70 16.35 -13.27
CA LEU A 613 42.00 14.97 -12.95
C LEU A 613 40.81 14.08 -13.31
N GLU A 614 41.06 12.94 -13.96
CA GLU A 614 40.05 11.90 -14.13
C GLU A 614 40.02 11.00 -12.89
N PHE A 615 38.86 10.88 -12.25
CA PHE A 615 38.67 10.05 -11.06
C PHE A 615 37.52 9.04 -11.22
N PRO A 616 37.72 7.74 -10.94
CA PRO A 616 36.67 6.74 -11.07
C PRO A 616 35.56 6.89 -10.02
N VAL A 617 34.29 6.97 -10.47
CA VAL A 617 33.10 6.99 -9.61
C VAL A 617 32.14 5.87 -10.02
N TYR A 618 31.79 5.01 -9.07
CA TYR A 618 30.99 3.80 -9.33
C TYR A 618 29.83 3.66 -8.33
N TYR A 619 28.79 2.95 -8.75
CA TYR A 619 27.56 2.66 -8.03
C TYR A 619 27.39 1.13 -7.89
N PRO A 620 28.06 0.48 -6.90
CA PRO A 620 28.11 -0.99 -6.84
C PRO A 620 26.75 -1.68 -6.66
N LEU A 621 25.76 -0.97 -6.10
CA LEU A 621 24.42 -1.50 -5.82
C LEU A 621 23.38 -1.17 -6.91
N ARG A 622 23.79 -0.61 -8.05
CA ARG A 622 22.89 -0.11 -9.11
C ARG A 622 21.98 -1.13 -9.80
N GLU A 623 22.17 -2.41 -9.53
CA GLU A 623 21.35 -3.52 -10.08
C GLU A 623 20.48 -4.19 -9.00
N ILE A 624 20.43 -3.60 -7.80
CA ILE A 624 19.70 -4.09 -6.64
C ILE A 624 18.66 -3.03 -6.27
N PHE A 625 17.43 -3.46 -5.98
CA PHE A 625 16.33 -2.58 -5.58
C PHE A 625 16.42 -2.19 -4.10
N ARG A 626 15.73 -1.13 -3.68
CA ARG A 626 15.75 -0.67 -2.29
C ARG A 626 15.13 -1.71 -1.36
N ASN A 627 13.99 -2.28 -1.73
CA ASN A 627 13.31 -3.32 -0.96
C ASN A 627 14.17 -4.58 -0.84
N GLU A 628 14.97 -4.90 -1.87
CA GLU A 628 15.94 -5.98 -1.80
C GLU A 628 17.06 -5.73 -0.77
N LEU A 629 17.51 -4.47 -0.64
CA LEU A 629 18.53 -4.07 0.34
C LEU A 629 17.97 -4.03 1.77
N VAL A 630 16.72 -3.60 1.94
CA VAL A 630 16.04 -3.65 3.25
C VAL A 630 15.88 -5.10 3.71
N GLN A 631 15.41 -5.99 2.83
CA GLN A 631 15.30 -7.42 3.13
C GLN A 631 16.67 -8.05 3.46
N TYR A 632 17.74 -7.63 2.78
CA TYR A 632 19.10 -8.07 3.10
C TYR A 632 19.54 -7.63 4.51
N ILE A 633 19.20 -6.40 4.93
CA ILE A 633 19.49 -5.94 6.30
C ILE A 633 18.78 -6.84 7.32
N ASP A 634 17.55 -7.24 7.04
CA ASP A 634 16.80 -8.16 7.92
C ASP A 634 17.48 -9.53 8.07
N PHE A 635 18.22 -9.97 7.06
CA PHE A 635 18.97 -11.23 7.07
C PHE A 635 20.34 -11.14 7.75
N VAL A 636 20.82 -9.93 8.05
CA VAL A 636 22.13 -9.71 8.67
C VAL A 636 21.92 -9.03 10.03
N PRO A 637 21.73 -9.81 11.12
CA PRO A 637 21.39 -9.28 12.43
C PRO A 637 22.33 -8.18 12.93
N SER A 638 23.64 -8.36 12.73
CA SER A 638 24.65 -7.37 13.12
C SER A 638 24.49 -6.03 12.42
N LEU A 639 23.94 -6.03 11.19
CA LEU A 639 23.65 -4.81 10.43
C LEU A 639 22.28 -4.24 10.83
N LYS A 640 21.27 -5.10 11.03
CA LYS A 640 19.93 -4.71 11.48
C LYS A 640 19.93 -3.92 12.79
N GLU A 641 20.80 -4.28 13.72
CA GLU A 641 20.95 -3.61 15.02
C GLU A 641 21.47 -2.17 14.91
N VAL A 642 22.26 -1.86 13.88
CA VAL A 642 22.93 -0.55 13.75
C VAL A 642 22.31 0.36 12.71
N VAL A 643 21.61 -0.18 11.71
CA VAL A 643 20.92 0.63 10.71
C VAL A 643 19.69 1.27 11.36
N PRO A 644 19.58 2.62 11.39
CA PRO A 644 18.40 3.26 11.94
C PRO A 644 17.13 2.79 11.21
N VAL A 645 16.20 2.17 11.94
CA VAL A 645 14.87 1.85 11.43
C VAL A 645 14.20 3.17 11.08
N ASN A 646 13.96 3.41 9.80
CA ASN A 646 13.54 4.71 9.27
C ASN A 646 12.39 5.35 10.07
N GLN A 647 12.69 6.43 10.82
CA GLN A 647 11.72 7.51 11.10
C GLN A 647 11.26 8.23 9.81
N VAL A 648 11.84 7.89 8.66
CA VAL A 648 11.45 8.37 7.32
C VAL A 648 10.24 7.58 6.75
N GLY A 649 9.85 6.46 7.38
CA GLY A 649 8.72 5.60 6.95
C GLY A 649 7.35 5.94 7.56
N ALA A 650 7.27 6.84 8.55
CA ALA A 650 6.01 7.17 9.24
C ALA A 650 4.99 7.97 8.40
N LYS A 651 5.21 8.11 7.08
CA LYS A 651 4.26 8.70 6.12
C LYS A 651 4.18 7.93 4.80
N ALA A 652 4.41 6.61 4.84
CA ALA A 652 4.14 5.71 3.71
C ALA A 652 2.72 5.12 3.79
N GLY A 653 1.73 5.95 4.15
CA GLY A 653 0.33 5.66 3.89
C GLY A 653 -0.06 6.35 2.57
N ASN A 654 -0.75 5.64 1.69
CA ASN A 654 -1.31 6.06 0.39
C ASN A 654 -2.30 7.25 0.45
N SER A 655 -2.12 8.20 1.37
CA SER A 655 -2.81 9.49 1.32
C SER A 655 -2.15 10.37 0.27
N VAL A 656 -2.93 11.12 -0.50
CA VAL A 656 -2.46 12.20 -1.36
C VAL A 656 -1.65 13.19 -0.49
N VAL A 657 -0.33 12.98 -0.43
CA VAL A 657 0.54 13.78 0.43
C VAL A 657 0.65 15.16 -0.19
N SER A 658 0.21 16.18 0.53
CA SER A 658 0.50 17.56 0.15
C SER A 658 2.00 17.70 -0.10
N HIS A 659 2.40 17.97 -1.35
CA HIS A 659 3.80 18.22 -1.71
C HIS A 659 4.33 19.55 -1.15
N LYS A 660 3.51 20.31 -0.41
CA LYS A 660 3.92 21.57 0.22
C LYS A 660 5.02 21.30 1.25
N GLY A 661 6.20 21.86 1.00
CA GLY A 661 7.34 21.79 1.90
C GLY A 661 8.28 20.60 1.69
N LEU A 662 8.14 19.83 0.60
CA LEU A 662 9.10 18.79 0.21
C LEU A 662 10.05 19.30 -0.88
N SER A 663 11.30 18.85 -0.83
CA SER A 663 12.23 19.01 -1.94
C SER A 663 11.91 18.08 -3.10
N ILE A 664 12.36 18.41 -4.32
CA ILE A 664 12.19 17.53 -5.49
C ILE A 664 12.81 16.15 -5.26
N GLU A 665 13.95 16.10 -4.55
CA GLU A 665 14.66 14.87 -4.24
C GLU A 665 13.84 13.97 -3.30
N GLU A 666 13.15 14.56 -2.32
CA GLU A 666 12.26 13.82 -1.41
C GLU A 666 11.00 13.32 -2.14
N VAL A 667 10.44 14.15 -3.04
CA VAL A 667 9.29 13.76 -3.87
C VAL A 667 9.65 12.58 -4.77
N MET A 668 10.79 12.65 -5.48
CA MET A 668 11.24 11.57 -6.37
C MET A 668 11.58 10.30 -5.60
N THR A 669 12.22 10.42 -4.42
CA THR A 669 12.50 9.27 -3.55
C THR A 669 11.22 8.54 -3.16
N ARG A 670 10.22 9.27 -2.65
CA ARG A 670 8.93 8.69 -2.24
C ARG A 670 8.16 8.08 -3.40
N TYR A 671 8.17 8.76 -4.55
CA TYR A 671 7.54 8.25 -5.77
C TYR A 671 8.12 6.90 -6.17
N PHE A 672 9.45 6.77 -6.25
CA PHE A 672 10.07 5.50 -6.66
C PHE A 672 10.01 4.42 -5.58
N ASP A 673 10.00 4.78 -4.30
CA ASP A 673 9.75 3.83 -3.22
C ASP A 673 8.35 3.20 -3.35
N SER A 674 7.32 4.00 -3.64
CA SER A 674 5.94 3.52 -3.87
C SER A 674 5.80 2.72 -5.18
N VAL A 675 6.38 3.23 -6.28
CA VAL A 675 6.31 2.55 -7.59
C VAL A 675 7.03 1.20 -7.60
N GLU A 676 8.06 1.03 -6.76
CA GLU A 676 8.80 -0.23 -6.68
C GLU A 676 7.94 -1.41 -6.22
N GLU A 677 6.98 -1.20 -5.31
CA GLU A 677 6.13 -2.25 -4.74
C GLU A 677 5.21 -2.91 -5.78
N GLY A 678 4.69 -2.14 -6.76
CA GLY A 678 3.83 -2.65 -7.83
C GLY A 678 4.52 -2.82 -9.19
N TYR A 679 5.56 -2.02 -9.48
CA TYR A 679 6.11 -1.86 -10.83
C TYR A 679 7.63 -1.68 -10.85
N ALA A 680 8.39 -2.57 -10.20
CA ALA A 680 9.86 -2.59 -10.23
C ALA A 680 10.49 -2.51 -11.65
N GLY A 681 9.76 -2.97 -12.68
CA GLY A 681 10.15 -2.82 -14.09
C GLY A 681 10.28 -1.38 -14.57
N ILE A 682 9.44 -0.45 -14.07
CA ILE A 682 9.51 0.99 -14.37
C ILE A 682 10.80 1.57 -13.81
N VAL A 683 11.10 1.27 -12.54
CA VAL A 683 12.33 1.70 -11.86
C VAL A 683 13.57 1.26 -12.64
N ALA A 684 13.63 -0.03 -13.01
CA ALA A 684 14.73 -0.58 -13.80
C ALA A 684 14.83 0.04 -15.20
N ASN A 685 13.70 0.38 -15.84
CA ASN A 685 13.70 1.01 -17.16
C ASN A 685 14.32 2.41 -17.12
N VAL A 686 14.05 3.22 -16.10
CA VAL A 686 14.66 4.55 -15.95
C VAL A 686 16.19 4.45 -15.93
N VAL A 687 16.74 3.56 -15.08
CA VAL A 687 18.21 3.37 -14.97
C VAL A 687 18.80 2.76 -16.24
N ARG A 688 18.10 1.82 -16.90
CA ARG A 688 18.56 1.23 -18.17
C ARG A 688 18.58 2.25 -19.30
N THR A 689 17.55 3.08 -19.41
CA THR A 689 17.46 4.10 -20.46
C THR A 689 18.53 5.17 -20.28
N THR A 690 18.74 5.66 -19.07
CA THR A 690 19.80 6.65 -18.80
C THR A 690 21.21 6.12 -19.06
N THR A 691 21.45 4.83 -18.81
CA THR A 691 22.75 4.21 -19.10
C THR A 691 23.05 4.11 -20.60
N LYS A 692 22.02 4.15 -21.46
CA LYS A 692 22.17 4.14 -22.92
C LYS A 692 22.42 5.53 -23.51
N LEU A 693 22.26 6.59 -22.71
CA LEU A 693 22.53 7.95 -23.16
C LEU A 693 24.04 8.16 -23.33
N ASP A 694 24.42 8.90 -24.37
CA ASP A 694 25.83 9.17 -24.66
C ASP A 694 26.47 10.02 -23.57
N ARG A 695 27.69 9.64 -23.19
CA ARG A 695 28.55 10.44 -22.34
C ARG A 695 29.36 11.38 -23.20
N VAL A 696 28.81 12.56 -23.46
CA VAL A 696 29.50 13.60 -24.21
C VAL A 696 30.61 14.20 -23.31
N PRO A 697 31.90 14.09 -23.68
CA PRO A 697 32.97 14.71 -22.91
C PRO A 697 32.84 16.24 -22.99
N GLY A 698 32.63 16.89 -21.85
CA GLY A 698 32.54 18.34 -21.78
C GLY A 698 33.90 19.00 -21.99
N LYS A 699 33.95 20.09 -22.76
CA LYS A 699 35.14 20.96 -22.83
C LYS A 699 35.21 21.95 -21.66
N SER A 700 34.03 22.28 -21.13
CA SER A 700 33.80 23.27 -20.07
C SER A 700 32.97 22.61 -18.95
N PHE A 701 33.25 22.98 -17.71
CA PHE A 701 32.63 22.40 -16.51
C PHE A 701 32.00 23.47 -15.64
N CYS A 702 30.94 23.10 -14.93
CA CYS A 702 30.26 23.93 -13.96
C CYS A 702 31.15 24.14 -12.74
N GLY A 703 31.40 25.40 -12.36
CA GLY A 703 32.19 25.76 -11.18
C GLY A 703 31.55 25.34 -9.85
N SER A 704 30.23 25.14 -9.79
CA SER A 704 29.54 24.74 -8.55
C SER A 704 29.41 23.22 -8.39
N CYS A 705 28.97 22.48 -9.41
CA CYS A 705 28.72 21.03 -9.31
C CYS A 705 29.73 20.16 -10.07
N GLY A 706 30.69 20.76 -10.79
CA GLY A 706 31.70 20.05 -11.57
C GLY A 706 31.19 19.33 -12.83
N MET A 707 29.91 19.44 -13.18
CA MET A 707 29.34 18.75 -14.35
C MET A 707 29.66 19.46 -15.67
N SER A 708 29.75 18.69 -16.76
CA SER A 708 29.91 19.20 -18.11
C SER A 708 28.81 20.21 -18.49
N LEU A 709 29.21 21.32 -19.12
CA LEU A 709 28.31 22.35 -19.63
C LEU A 709 27.85 22.03 -21.06
N ASP A 710 26.57 22.26 -21.33
CA ASP A 710 25.99 22.23 -22.67
C ASP A 710 25.77 23.66 -23.14
N ALA A 711 26.79 24.28 -23.73
CA ALA A 711 26.70 25.70 -24.08
C ALA A 711 25.58 26.01 -25.10
N GLU A 712 25.31 25.09 -26.02
CA GLU A 712 24.25 25.24 -27.03
C GLU A 712 22.86 24.97 -26.43
N GLY A 713 22.73 23.90 -25.63
CA GLY A 713 21.49 23.59 -24.91
C GLY A 713 21.13 24.64 -23.87
N ASP A 714 22.08 25.07 -23.03
CA ASP A 714 21.89 26.09 -22.00
C ASP A 714 21.43 27.42 -22.64
N SER A 715 22.00 27.80 -23.79
CA SER A 715 21.56 29.01 -24.54
C SER A 715 20.18 28.85 -25.16
N ARG A 716 19.84 27.67 -25.68
CA ARG A 716 18.53 27.39 -26.26
C ARG A 716 17.43 27.40 -25.21
N TRP A 717 17.66 26.75 -24.07
CA TRP A 717 16.72 26.71 -22.95
C TRP A 717 16.54 28.09 -22.31
N ALA A 718 17.61 28.89 -22.22
CA ALA A 718 17.50 30.29 -21.80
C ALA A 718 16.60 31.11 -22.74
N GLY A 719 16.71 30.92 -24.06
CA GLY A 719 15.89 31.64 -25.04
C GLY A 719 14.43 31.18 -25.16
N GLU A 720 14.12 29.90 -24.92
CA GLU A 720 12.75 29.36 -25.04
C GLU A 720 11.87 29.61 -23.78
N ILE A 721 12.47 29.82 -22.61
CA ILE A 721 11.75 30.04 -21.32
C ILE A 721 11.61 31.54 -20.98
N GLY A 722 12.22 32.42 -21.77
CA GLY A 722 12.24 33.86 -21.54
C GLY A 722 13.47 34.25 -20.73
N ASP A 723 14.19 35.27 -21.21
CA ASP A 723 15.28 35.88 -20.44
C ASP A 723 14.71 36.42 -19.13
N ASP A 724 15.15 35.87 -17.99
CA ASP A 724 15.12 36.62 -16.74
C ASP A 724 16.52 37.18 -16.47
N ALA A 725 16.54 38.50 -16.31
CA ALA A 725 17.70 39.38 -16.33
C ALA A 725 18.76 38.98 -15.29
N GLY A 726 19.78 38.27 -15.75
CA GLY A 726 21.04 38.09 -15.03
C GLY A 726 21.99 39.29 -15.14
N ASP A 727 21.64 40.35 -15.86
CA ASP A 727 22.43 41.59 -16.01
C ASP A 727 22.35 42.52 -14.78
N GLY A 728 22.29 41.94 -13.58
CA GLY A 728 22.60 42.67 -12.35
C GLY A 728 24.11 43.00 -12.27
N PRO A 729 24.54 43.95 -11.41
CA PRO A 729 25.94 44.45 -11.35
C PRO A 729 27.03 43.45 -10.91
N GLY A 730 26.84 42.15 -11.12
CA GLY A 730 27.83 41.06 -10.94
C GLY A 730 27.95 40.09 -12.13
N ALA A 731 27.19 40.30 -13.22
CA ALA A 731 27.16 39.41 -14.39
C ALA A 731 28.49 39.39 -15.18
N THR A 732 29.29 40.44 -15.06
CA THR A 732 30.52 40.63 -15.86
C THR A 732 31.77 39.97 -15.26
N GLY A 733 31.63 39.12 -14.23
CA GLY A 733 32.78 38.48 -13.57
C GLY A 733 32.54 37.17 -12.81
N ALA A 734 31.39 36.50 -12.96
CA ALA A 734 31.06 35.30 -12.16
C ALA A 734 31.31 34.00 -12.95
N GLY A 735 31.89 32.99 -12.31
CA GLY A 735 32.32 31.73 -12.92
C GLY A 735 31.24 30.93 -13.68
N ARG A 736 31.68 29.88 -14.40
CA ARG A 736 30.83 29.12 -15.33
C ARG A 736 29.82 28.22 -14.60
N LEU A 737 28.56 28.61 -14.49
CA LEU A 737 27.47 27.78 -13.92
C LEU A 737 26.65 27.07 -15.01
N CYS A 738 26.26 25.80 -14.78
CA CYS A 738 25.26 25.12 -15.59
C CYS A 738 23.85 25.64 -15.30
N TYR A 739 22.90 25.43 -16.23
CA TYR A 739 21.51 25.88 -16.06
C TYR A 739 20.90 25.48 -14.71
N GLY A 740 21.05 24.22 -14.30
CA GLY A 740 20.49 23.78 -13.02
C GLY A 740 21.14 24.42 -11.79
N CYS A 741 22.45 24.69 -11.80
CA CYS A 741 23.08 25.43 -10.71
C CYS A 741 22.66 26.90 -10.71
N LYS A 742 22.47 27.53 -11.89
CA LYS A 742 21.93 28.89 -11.97
C LYS A 742 20.56 28.98 -11.30
N ARG A 743 19.65 28.05 -11.59
CA ARG A 743 18.33 27.97 -10.93
C ARG A 743 18.44 27.69 -9.43
N SER A 744 19.25 26.70 -9.03
CA SER A 744 19.43 26.38 -7.62
C SER A 744 19.95 27.60 -6.83
N ILE A 745 20.84 28.40 -7.41
CA ILE A 745 21.49 29.54 -6.73
C ILE A 745 20.66 30.83 -6.82
N HIS A 746 20.10 31.15 -7.99
CA HIS A 746 19.47 32.45 -8.26
C HIS A 746 17.94 32.43 -8.24
N GLY A 747 17.30 31.26 -8.30
CA GLY A 747 15.85 31.08 -8.38
C GLY A 747 15.40 30.66 -9.77
#